data_AF-A0A319B5Y5-F1
#
_entry.id   AF-A0A319B5Y5-F1
#
_cell.length_a   1.000
_cell.length_b   1.000
_cell.length_c   1.000
_cell.angle_alpha   90.00
_cell.angle_beta   90.00
_cell.angle_gamma   90.00
#
_symmetry.space_group_name_H-M   'P 1'
#
loop_
_entity.id
_entity.type
_entity.pdbx_description
1 polymer ?
#
loop_
_entity_poly.entity_id
_entity_poly.type
_entity_poly.pdbx_seq_one_letter_code
_entity_poly.pdbx_strand_id
1 'polypeptide(L)'
;MNSTNNDYICASMPLHLPNVNSSEQGFIPQPRGDKMRGKLLNNNSTPSFFLHFTTKSWTKTTICAGPSGLVTAKTLLHSFPEGTFIPSVFEKNSRIGGLWPTAIDHGAERRLNPWIRTNLSRFTVAFSDLAWESVIGEGELSMFPQARQVGQYLEKYTNLYIPKGVLRLGKEVVRTVRETDGLRARWTVQWTSRSIDANGIECNGPEMESEEFDYLVVTSGYFAKAHFPDIPGLAGVADRVVHSSEVQTIDEVQRLLERTGSSGGKLVVIGGSMSGVEAASTVALHLSTMDYKPPVVQSGRDYEVHHISSRPFWTIPTHLPHDGFQDNTKTQNMHFLPLDLVFYDLARRPPGEVEYGLGPLSTDRIHKTNAYFRSLLGGEYSKIGSFGIPSNESEDPQPSWIGIGDDYAEYVRSGFIKPTIGRVSNINSPSTLTITLPNGTQETISDITAIITATGYTPFSSLSFLPSPVLSTLEYSTTDPFIPLILDGKGTSHAEIPDLGFVGFYRGPYWGAMEMQARSLANTWAKDLSFTGPYFTNEELTQKTHERDLLRTLRNTTLPRSQFPMGDYVGLMETLARELNIPRAPIPSSTTSYQTNPYNNNNPTHNDTINHGPVLPSRYIPTPYLFPTPTTDRLSTLIARESTTTLKSLHRTITPSPTNYNLGMGMAIFRALHGQWTYTRTVTHILPSPSPSPTSLPTPTRSSPISHVTGTATFHPRRTSSIWYEKEYVYEEVHHTNTITNNDSNIEMMKKRYIYRLTEGTWSKKNGQILIWNVDIDPFHAGKFSHGVFVGLAERIMPPAPASGDEEDTNTTSETGRGNESRYVVRAAAGARPMDREKERDPKYEYVFRMEGVSVVEWECVVRENVVGEGGSGGGVGVEGGGLVTRTVYRR
;
A
#
# COMPACT_ATOMS: atom_id res chain seq x y z
N MET A 1 -4.91 -34.34 -19.38
CA MET A 1 -6.24 -34.63 -18.82
C MET A 1 -6.09 -34.76 -17.31
N ASN A 2 -6.98 -34.12 -16.55
CA ASN A 2 -6.90 -33.78 -15.12
C ASN A 2 -5.78 -32.80 -14.72
N SER A 3 -5.90 -31.54 -15.15
CA SER A 3 -5.23 -30.41 -14.50
C SER A 3 -6.22 -29.74 -13.54
N THR A 4 -6.11 -30.02 -12.25
CA THR A 4 -6.76 -29.22 -11.20
C THR A 4 -6.10 -27.86 -11.17
N ASN A 5 -6.71 -26.88 -11.83
CA ASN A 5 -6.28 -25.48 -11.80
C ASN A 5 -6.64 -24.87 -10.44
N ASN A 6 -5.68 -24.84 -9.52
CA ASN A 6 -5.78 -24.04 -8.31
C ASN A 6 -5.29 -22.63 -8.62
N ASP A 7 -6.23 -21.72 -8.93
CA ASP A 7 -5.93 -20.32 -9.20
C ASP A 7 -5.73 -19.54 -7.89
N TYR A 8 -4.49 -19.17 -7.60
CA TYR A 8 -4.08 -18.32 -6.48
C TYR A 8 -4.01 -16.85 -6.91
N ILE A 9 -4.21 -15.84 -6.03
CA ILE A 9 -4.37 -14.39 -6.34
C ILE A 9 -3.43 -13.52 -5.50
N CYS A 10 -2.83 -12.45 -6.05
CA CYS A 10 -2.11 -11.42 -5.27
C CYS A 10 -3.08 -10.34 -4.77
N ALA A 11 -3.11 -10.05 -3.46
CA ALA A 11 -3.92 -8.97 -2.89
C ALA A 11 -3.20 -7.64 -3.03
N SER A 12 -3.57 -6.90 -4.06
CA SER A 12 -3.17 -5.51 -4.22
C SER A 12 -4.39 -4.63 -4.27
N MET A 13 -4.48 -3.64 -3.37
CA MET A 13 -5.34 -2.49 -3.60
C MET A 13 -4.59 -1.49 -4.47
N PRO A 14 -5.26 -0.85 -5.43
CA PRO A 14 -4.60 0.12 -6.28
C PRO A 14 -4.26 1.38 -5.51
N LEU A 15 -3.49 2.22 -6.17
CA LEU A 15 -3.11 3.52 -5.68
C LEU A 15 -3.55 4.59 -6.65
N HIS A 16 -4.12 5.68 -6.12
CA HIS A 16 -4.50 6.81 -6.94
C HIS A 16 -3.26 7.58 -7.41
N LEU A 17 -3.23 7.89 -8.70
CA LEU A 17 -2.34 8.90 -9.29
C LEU A 17 -3.09 10.24 -9.37
N PRO A 18 -2.48 11.34 -8.87
CA PRO A 18 -3.17 12.60 -8.66
C PRO A 18 -3.88 13.15 -9.92
N ASN A 19 -4.98 13.83 -9.66
CA ASN A 19 -5.72 14.65 -10.61
C ASN A 19 -5.30 16.12 -10.37
N VAL A 20 -4.55 16.72 -11.30
CA VAL A 20 -4.17 18.14 -11.25
C VAL A 20 -4.42 18.73 -12.64
N ASN A 21 -5.67 19.11 -12.91
CA ASN A 21 -6.03 19.78 -14.16
C ASN A 21 -6.25 21.28 -13.96
N SER A 22 -5.78 22.01 -14.97
CA SER A 22 -5.84 23.45 -15.19
C SER A 22 -7.22 23.91 -15.67
N SER A 23 -7.56 25.13 -15.26
CA SER A 23 -8.75 25.88 -15.65
C SER A 23 -8.70 26.31 -17.13
N GLU A 24 -9.73 25.97 -17.90
CA GLU A 24 -10.10 26.73 -19.11
C GLU A 24 -11.55 27.22 -18.97
N GLN A 25 -11.71 28.53 -19.05
CA GLN A 25 -12.98 29.25 -18.92
C GLN A 25 -13.73 29.26 -20.26
N GLY A 26 -14.95 28.72 -20.28
CA GLY A 26 -15.93 28.95 -21.33
C GLY A 26 -16.99 29.95 -20.85
N PHE A 27 -16.98 31.15 -21.43
CA PHE A 27 -18.03 32.18 -21.29
C PHE A 27 -19.37 31.69 -21.88
N ILE A 28 -20.51 32.08 -21.28
CA ILE A 28 -21.81 32.46 -21.91
C ILE A 28 -22.88 32.77 -20.82
N PRO A 29 -23.91 33.61 -21.09
CA PRO A 29 -24.34 34.71 -20.19
C PRO A 29 -25.57 34.46 -19.31
N GLN A 30 -25.70 35.32 -18.30
CA GLN A 30 -26.84 35.44 -17.38
C GLN A 30 -28.14 35.92 -18.05
N PRO A 31 -29.30 35.45 -17.56
CA PRO A 31 -30.54 36.23 -17.55
C PRO A 31 -30.89 36.78 -16.16
N ARG A 32 -31.47 37.98 -16.16
CA ARG A 32 -32.06 38.72 -15.03
C ARG A 32 -33.47 38.22 -14.69
N GLY A 33 -33.89 38.51 -13.45
CA GLY A 33 -35.28 38.62 -12.99
C GLY A 33 -35.72 37.44 -12.11
N ASP A 34 -36.52 37.58 -11.07
CA ASP A 34 -37.11 38.74 -10.40
C ASP A 34 -37.56 38.24 -9.01
N LYS A 35 -37.58 39.13 -8.02
CA LYS A 35 -38.06 38.84 -6.66
C LYS A 35 -39.59 38.72 -6.65
N MET A 36 -40.12 37.62 -6.12
CA MET A 36 -41.45 37.62 -5.50
C MET A 36 -41.41 36.98 -4.10
N ARG A 37 -41.80 37.79 -3.12
CA ARG A 37 -42.15 37.38 -1.75
C ARG A 37 -43.59 36.85 -1.74
N GLY A 38 -43.79 35.66 -1.20
CA GLY A 38 -45.11 35.08 -0.90
C GLY A 38 -45.17 34.59 0.55
N LYS A 39 -46.25 34.96 1.25
CA LYS A 39 -46.46 34.96 2.70
C LYS A 39 -46.57 33.58 3.36
N LEU A 40 -46.14 33.53 4.62
CA LEU A 40 -46.52 32.53 5.63
C LEU A 40 -48.03 32.50 5.84
N LEU A 41 -48.59 31.28 5.95
CA LEU A 41 -49.81 31.00 6.69
C LEU A 41 -49.62 29.68 7.47
N ASN A 42 -49.66 29.83 8.81
CA ASN A 42 -49.88 28.76 9.77
C ASN A 42 -51.25 28.14 9.53
N ASN A 43 -51.36 26.81 9.65
CA ASN A 43 -52.56 26.19 10.19
C ASN A 43 -52.25 24.84 10.84
N ASN A 44 -52.53 24.78 12.14
CA ASN A 44 -52.64 23.58 12.95
C ASN A 44 -53.90 22.80 12.57
N SER A 45 -53.76 21.52 12.26
CA SER A 45 -54.78 20.51 12.57
C SER A 45 -54.18 19.10 12.43
N THR A 46 -54.06 18.42 13.56
CA THR A 46 -53.92 16.96 13.62
C THR A 46 -55.21 16.29 13.19
N PRO A 47 -55.12 15.21 12.41
CA PRO A 47 -55.93 14.04 12.72
C PRO A 47 -55.05 12.78 12.81
N SER A 48 -55.23 12.09 13.93
CA SER A 48 -54.71 10.75 14.18
C SER A 48 -55.27 9.77 13.14
N PHE A 49 -54.41 9.26 12.26
CA PHE A 49 -54.70 8.09 11.42
C PHE A 49 -53.70 6.99 11.77
N PHE A 50 -54.18 6.01 12.54
CA PHE A 50 -53.55 4.70 12.63
C PHE A 50 -53.61 4.03 11.24
N LEU A 51 -52.55 4.16 10.44
CA LEU A 51 -52.30 3.25 9.33
C LEU A 51 -51.48 2.06 9.85
N HIS A 52 -52.09 0.88 9.85
CA HIS A 52 -51.39 -0.39 9.86
C HIS A 52 -50.46 -0.44 8.63
N PHE A 53 -49.17 -0.14 8.83
CA PHE A 53 -48.14 -0.52 7.88
C PHE A 53 -48.01 -2.05 7.92
N THR A 54 -48.46 -2.72 6.87
CA THR A 54 -47.94 -4.05 6.56
C THR A 54 -46.46 -3.86 6.20
N THR A 55 -45.56 -4.26 7.09
CA THR A 55 -44.11 -4.22 6.88
C THR A 55 -43.74 -5.22 5.80
N LYS A 56 -43.79 -4.79 4.53
CA LYS A 56 -43.29 -5.59 3.41
C LYS A 56 -41.77 -5.54 3.40
N SER A 57 -41.14 -6.70 3.49
CA SER A 57 -39.69 -6.86 3.48
C SER A 57 -39.21 -7.34 2.10
N TRP A 58 -38.13 -6.74 1.59
CA TRP A 58 -37.57 -7.08 0.27
C TRP A 58 -36.44 -8.07 0.40
N THR A 59 -36.53 -9.18 -0.33
CA THR A 59 -35.52 -10.23 -0.35
C THR A 59 -34.38 -9.85 -1.30
N LYS A 60 -33.15 -9.86 -0.79
CA LYS A 60 -31.97 -9.45 -1.56
C LYS A 60 -30.94 -10.54 -1.52
N THR A 61 -30.31 -10.83 -2.66
CA THR A 61 -29.19 -11.77 -2.69
C THR A 61 -27.89 -11.04 -3.02
N THR A 62 -26.84 -11.42 -2.31
CA THR A 62 -25.48 -10.91 -2.48
C THR A 62 -24.58 -12.10 -2.79
N ILE A 63 -23.85 -12.02 -3.90
CA ILE A 63 -23.01 -13.12 -4.35
C ILE A 63 -21.57 -12.91 -3.85
N CYS A 64 -21.08 -13.84 -3.04
CA CYS A 64 -19.80 -13.92 -2.33
C CYS A 64 -19.71 -13.13 -1.01
N ALA A 65 -18.99 -13.69 -0.03
CA ALA A 65 -18.78 -13.13 1.30
C ALA A 65 -17.34 -12.59 1.48
N GLY A 66 -16.79 -11.97 0.44
CA GLY A 66 -15.59 -11.12 0.52
C GLY A 66 -15.91 -9.72 1.08
N PRO A 67 -14.92 -8.81 1.15
CA PRO A 67 -15.11 -7.45 1.70
C PRO A 67 -16.35 -6.72 1.14
N SER A 68 -16.54 -6.76 -0.19
CA SER A 68 -17.66 -6.12 -0.87
C SER A 68 -19.03 -6.69 -0.47
N GLY A 69 -19.14 -8.01 -0.34
CA GLY A 69 -20.38 -8.67 0.07
C GLY A 69 -20.71 -8.42 1.54
N LEU A 70 -19.69 -8.47 2.42
CA LEU A 70 -19.87 -8.23 3.85
C LEU A 70 -20.29 -6.78 4.15
N VAL A 71 -19.66 -5.78 3.52
CA VAL A 71 -20.07 -4.38 3.71
C VAL A 71 -21.45 -4.11 3.12
N THR A 72 -21.79 -4.75 1.99
CA THR A 72 -23.13 -4.65 1.39
C THR A 72 -24.19 -5.23 2.33
N ALA A 73 -23.97 -6.43 2.87
CA ALA A 73 -24.88 -7.05 3.82
C ALA A 73 -25.06 -6.18 5.07
N LYS A 74 -23.96 -5.65 5.63
CA LYS A 74 -24.01 -4.72 6.77
C LYS A 74 -24.83 -3.48 6.43
N THR A 75 -24.60 -2.85 5.28
CA THR A 75 -25.32 -1.64 4.87
C THR A 75 -26.83 -1.91 4.73
N LEU A 76 -27.20 -3.02 4.08
CA LEU A 76 -28.61 -3.39 3.90
C LEU A 76 -29.32 -3.68 5.24
N LEU A 77 -28.61 -4.29 6.19
CA LEU A 77 -29.16 -4.64 7.51
C LEU A 77 -29.35 -3.42 8.41
N HIS A 78 -28.41 -2.47 8.38
CA HIS A 78 -28.31 -1.47 9.46
C HIS A 78 -28.63 -0.05 9.02
N SER A 79 -28.43 0.32 7.75
CA SER A 79 -28.55 1.73 7.30
C SER A 79 -30.00 2.22 7.09
N PHE A 80 -30.98 1.34 7.23
CA PHE A 80 -32.41 1.63 7.00
C PHE A 80 -33.23 1.00 8.15
N PRO A 81 -34.51 1.40 8.33
CA PRO A 81 -35.37 0.78 9.34
C PRO A 81 -35.38 -0.75 9.24
N GLU A 82 -35.40 -1.43 10.38
CA GLU A 82 -35.40 -2.89 10.44
C GLU A 82 -36.52 -3.48 9.57
N GLY A 83 -36.18 -4.50 8.78
CA GLY A 83 -37.12 -5.14 7.85
C GLY A 83 -37.23 -4.48 6.48
N THR A 84 -36.60 -3.31 6.24
CA THR A 84 -36.54 -2.71 4.90
C THR A 84 -35.93 -3.68 3.88
N PHE A 85 -34.84 -4.36 4.26
CA PHE A 85 -34.14 -5.33 3.43
C PHE A 85 -33.83 -6.62 4.21
N ILE A 86 -33.94 -7.77 3.54
CA ILE A 86 -33.57 -9.09 4.06
C ILE A 86 -32.48 -9.66 3.14
N PRO A 87 -31.19 -9.45 3.43
CA PRO A 87 -30.11 -9.97 2.62
C PRO A 87 -29.86 -11.46 2.86
N SER A 88 -29.50 -12.18 1.81
CA SER A 88 -28.88 -13.51 1.81
C SER A 88 -27.56 -13.45 1.05
N VAL A 89 -26.46 -13.89 1.66
CA VAL A 89 -25.13 -13.86 1.07
C VAL A 89 -24.69 -15.29 0.74
N PHE A 90 -24.50 -15.60 -0.53
CA PHE A 90 -24.05 -16.92 -0.98
C PHE A 90 -22.53 -16.91 -1.17
N GLU A 91 -21.81 -17.78 -0.48
CA GLU A 91 -20.36 -17.89 -0.60
C GLU A 91 -19.98 -19.32 -0.96
N LYS A 92 -19.15 -19.44 -1.99
CA LYS A 92 -18.81 -20.73 -2.58
C LYS A 92 -17.89 -21.55 -1.70
N ASN A 93 -17.02 -20.89 -0.94
CA ASN A 93 -16.13 -21.53 0.03
C ASN A 93 -16.86 -21.75 1.36
N SER A 94 -16.31 -22.61 2.21
CA SER A 94 -16.81 -22.84 3.58
C SER A 94 -16.48 -21.72 4.58
N ARG A 95 -15.90 -20.61 4.10
CA ARG A 95 -15.44 -19.47 4.89
C ARG A 95 -15.72 -18.14 4.19
N ILE A 96 -15.77 -17.06 4.98
CA ILE A 96 -15.81 -15.68 4.48
C ILE A 96 -14.42 -15.19 4.05
N GLY A 97 -14.33 -13.94 3.59
CA GLY A 97 -13.06 -13.25 3.33
C GLY A 97 -12.67 -13.19 1.85
N GLY A 98 -13.21 -14.12 1.06
CA GLY A 98 -12.95 -14.23 -0.37
C GLY A 98 -11.48 -14.47 -0.66
N LEU A 99 -10.79 -13.44 -1.16
CA LEU A 99 -9.35 -13.47 -1.39
C LEU A 99 -8.54 -13.60 -0.09
N TRP A 100 -9.00 -12.97 0.98
CA TRP A 100 -8.23 -12.83 2.21
C TRP A 100 -8.33 -14.09 3.07
N PRO A 101 -7.20 -14.73 3.41
CA PRO A 101 -7.19 -15.90 4.28
C PRO A 101 -7.58 -15.51 5.71
N THR A 102 -8.41 -16.31 6.36
CA THR A 102 -8.79 -16.12 7.77
C THR A 102 -7.93 -16.93 8.75
N ALA A 103 -7.09 -17.84 8.25
CA ALA A 103 -6.18 -18.68 9.02
C ALA A 103 -4.87 -18.94 8.25
N ILE A 104 -3.89 -19.56 8.91
CA ILE A 104 -2.59 -19.90 8.30
C ILE A 104 -2.72 -21.17 7.42
N ASP A 105 -3.49 -22.15 7.91
CA ASP A 105 -3.67 -23.45 7.27
C ASP A 105 -5.05 -23.53 6.61
N HIS A 106 -5.09 -23.37 5.28
CA HIS A 106 -6.33 -23.39 4.50
C HIS A 106 -6.45 -24.57 3.52
N GLY A 107 -5.65 -25.64 3.71
CA GLY A 107 -5.63 -26.76 2.77
C GLY A 107 -5.25 -26.31 1.35
N ALA A 108 -5.80 -26.98 0.33
CA ALA A 108 -5.43 -26.78 -1.08
C ALA A 108 -5.84 -25.42 -1.69
N GLU A 109 -6.71 -24.64 -1.02
CA GLU A 109 -7.36 -23.43 -1.56
C GLU A 109 -6.64 -22.09 -1.26
N ARG A 110 -5.37 -22.14 -0.82
CA ARG A 110 -4.64 -20.94 -0.37
C ARG A 110 -4.32 -19.96 -1.50
N ARG A 111 -5.24 -19.01 -1.79
CA ARG A 111 -5.03 -17.98 -2.84
C ARG A 111 -3.95 -16.96 -2.53
N LEU A 112 -3.69 -16.72 -1.27
CA LEU A 112 -2.74 -15.72 -0.80
C LEU A 112 -1.81 -16.29 0.24
N ASN A 113 -0.55 -15.87 0.21
CA ASN A 113 0.34 -16.01 1.33
C ASN A 113 -0.24 -15.25 2.54
N PRO A 114 -0.59 -15.89 3.68
CA PRO A 114 -1.16 -15.23 4.84
C PRO A 114 -0.23 -14.19 5.47
N TRP A 115 1.07 -14.24 5.14
CA TRP A 115 2.10 -13.34 5.63
C TRP A 115 2.36 -12.15 4.72
N ILE A 116 1.83 -12.14 3.48
CA ILE A 116 1.99 -10.96 2.61
C ILE A 116 1.27 -9.77 3.22
N ARG A 117 1.85 -8.58 3.07
CA ARG A 117 1.31 -7.33 3.62
C ARG A 117 0.41 -6.64 2.61
N THR A 118 -0.53 -5.83 3.11
CA THR A 118 -1.33 -4.95 2.27
C THR A 118 -0.46 -3.87 1.64
N ASN A 119 -0.79 -3.47 0.41
CA ASN A 119 -0.10 -2.35 -0.24
C ASN A 119 -0.50 -0.98 0.32
N LEU A 120 -1.65 -0.88 0.99
CA LEU A 120 -2.12 0.37 1.60
C LEU A 120 -2.18 0.21 3.12
N SER A 121 -2.16 1.34 3.83
CA SER A 121 -2.16 1.32 5.29
C SER A 121 -3.48 0.79 5.84
N ARG A 122 -3.43 0.36 7.10
CA ARG A 122 -4.61 -0.02 7.89
C ARG A 122 -5.71 1.06 7.96
N PHE A 123 -5.42 2.32 7.62
CA PHE A 123 -6.42 3.39 7.62
C PHE A 123 -7.33 3.35 6.39
N THR A 124 -6.83 2.85 5.26
CA THR A 124 -7.60 2.75 4.00
C THR A 124 -8.03 1.31 3.71
N VAL A 125 -7.31 0.32 4.24
CA VAL A 125 -7.73 -1.08 4.33
C VAL A 125 -8.60 -1.27 5.57
N ALA A 126 -9.72 -0.56 5.65
CA ALA A 126 -10.68 -0.64 6.74
C ALA A 126 -12.06 -0.19 6.25
N PHE A 127 -13.11 -0.59 6.96
CA PHE A 127 -14.42 0.04 6.89
C PHE A 127 -14.52 1.17 7.89
N SER A 128 -15.40 2.13 7.62
CA SER A 128 -15.50 3.37 8.40
C SER A 128 -15.75 3.14 9.90
N ASP A 129 -16.34 2.02 10.25
CA ASP A 129 -16.96 1.72 11.54
C ASP A 129 -16.31 0.60 12.36
N LEU A 130 -15.13 0.11 11.98
CA LEU A 130 -14.36 -0.86 12.78
C LEU A 130 -12.86 -0.49 12.80
N ALA A 131 -12.32 -0.20 13.98
CA ALA A 131 -10.92 0.12 14.17
C ALA A 131 -10.05 -1.15 14.19
N TRP A 132 -8.86 -1.08 13.60
CA TRP A 132 -7.89 -2.17 13.66
C TRP A 132 -7.43 -2.49 15.09
N GLU A 133 -7.39 -1.49 15.96
CA GLU A 133 -7.08 -1.61 17.39
C GLU A 133 -8.08 -2.49 18.14
N SER A 134 -9.32 -2.60 17.64
CA SER A 134 -10.36 -3.45 18.23
C SER A 134 -10.31 -4.90 17.71
N VAL A 135 -9.47 -5.16 16.70
CA VAL A 135 -9.30 -6.46 16.05
C VAL A 135 -7.98 -7.11 16.48
N ILE A 136 -6.89 -6.37 16.36
CA ILE A 136 -5.52 -6.84 16.57
C ILE A 136 -4.94 -6.14 17.79
N GLY A 137 -4.35 -6.91 18.70
CA GLY A 137 -3.70 -6.35 19.89
C GLY A 137 -2.51 -5.47 19.53
N GLU A 138 -2.20 -4.48 20.37
CA GLU A 138 -1.13 -3.48 20.11
C GLU A 138 0.23 -4.10 19.77
N GLY A 139 0.52 -5.31 20.27
CA GLY A 139 1.76 -6.04 20.00
C GLY A 139 1.96 -6.42 18.52
N GLU A 140 0.88 -6.74 17.81
CA GLU A 140 0.88 -7.20 16.41
C GLU A 140 0.30 -6.17 15.42
N LEU A 141 -0.13 -5.02 15.93
CA LEU A 141 -0.71 -3.96 15.11
C LEU A 141 0.36 -3.33 14.22
N SER A 142 0.32 -3.68 12.94
CA SER A 142 1.22 -3.17 11.90
C SER A 142 0.56 -2.06 11.08
N MET A 143 1.37 -1.16 10.54
CA MET A 143 0.88 -0.11 9.62
C MET A 143 0.28 -0.69 8.34
N PHE A 144 0.84 -1.80 7.85
CA PHE A 144 0.41 -2.52 6.63
C PHE A 144 0.04 -3.96 7.02
N PRO A 145 -1.22 -4.22 7.40
CA PRO A 145 -1.63 -5.53 7.92
C PRO A 145 -1.28 -6.70 7.01
N GLN A 146 -0.99 -7.85 7.61
CA GLN A 146 -0.79 -9.10 6.89
C GLN A 146 -2.13 -9.64 6.38
N ALA A 147 -2.13 -10.43 5.29
CA ALA A 147 -3.34 -10.98 4.70
C ALA A 147 -4.20 -11.78 5.69
N ARG A 148 -3.57 -12.52 6.62
CA ARG A 148 -4.29 -13.19 7.73
C ARG A 148 -5.00 -12.22 8.67
N GLN A 149 -4.38 -11.07 8.95
CA GLN A 149 -4.94 -10.06 9.85
C GLN A 149 -6.12 -9.37 9.18
N VAL A 150 -6.10 -9.21 7.85
CA VAL A 150 -7.27 -8.76 7.08
C VAL A 150 -8.40 -9.78 7.17
N GLY A 151 -8.12 -11.08 7.10
CA GLY A 151 -9.12 -12.11 7.37
C GLY A 151 -9.74 -11.99 8.76
N GLN A 152 -8.91 -11.83 9.81
CA GLN A 152 -9.37 -11.61 11.19
C GLN A 152 -10.23 -10.34 11.33
N TYR A 153 -9.88 -9.26 10.62
CA TYR A 153 -10.69 -8.04 10.55
C TYR A 153 -12.08 -8.34 9.98
N LEU A 154 -12.16 -9.07 8.86
CA LEU A 154 -13.43 -9.42 8.23
C LEU A 154 -14.27 -10.39 9.09
N GLU A 155 -13.64 -11.31 9.81
CA GLU A 155 -14.32 -12.17 10.78
C GLU A 155 -14.91 -11.36 11.94
N LYS A 156 -14.12 -10.43 12.51
CA LYS A 156 -14.60 -9.53 13.56
C LYS A 156 -15.75 -8.67 13.05
N TYR A 157 -15.63 -8.10 11.86
CA TYR A 157 -16.68 -7.31 11.22
C TYR A 157 -17.97 -8.11 11.05
N THR A 158 -17.85 -9.33 10.53
CA THR A 158 -18.97 -10.26 10.35
C THR A 158 -19.66 -10.56 11.68
N ASN A 159 -18.89 -10.89 12.72
CA ASN A 159 -19.43 -11.20 14.06
C ASN A 159 -20.14 -10.01 14.72
N LEU A 160 -19.73 -8.77 14.40
CA LEU A 160 -20.35 -7.55 14.94
C LEU A 160 -21.66 -7.21 14.24
N TYR A 161 -21.73 -7.37 12.91
CA TYR A 161 -22.79 -6.77 12.11
C TYR A 161 -23.69 -7.76 11.36
N ILE A 162 -23.28 -9.01 11.14
CA ILE A 162 -23.99 -9.93 10.24
C ILE A 162 -24.51 -11.13 11.03
N PRO A 163 -25.84 -11.28 11.15
CA PRO A 163 -26.44 -12.48 11.74
C PRO A 163 -26.06 -13.75 10.97
N LYS A 164 -25.83 -14.86 11.67
CA LYS A 164 -25.44 -16.14 11.04
C LYS A 164 -26.39 -16.60 9.93
N GLY A 165 -27.69 -16.36 10.06
CA GLY A 165 -28.70 -16.76 9.07
C GLY A 165 -28.62 -16.01 7.73
N VAL A 166 -27.89 -14.90 7.66
CA VAL A 166 -27.66 -14.15 6.42
C VAL A 166 -26.60 -14.85 5.55
N LEU A 167 -25.64 -15.55 6.15
CA LEU A 167 -24.51 -16.16 5.43
C LEU A 167 -24.81 -17.61 5.05
N ARG A 168 -24.73 -17.91 3.75
CA ARG A 168 -24.90 -19.25 3.17
C ARG A 168 -23.56 -19.69 2.57
N LEU A 169 -22.68 -20.22 3.44
CA LEU A 169 -21.34 -20.69 3.06
C LEU A 169 -21.40 -22.08 2.40
N GLY A 170 -20.39 -22.40 1.58
CA GLY A 170 -20.35 -23.63 0.79
C GLY A 170 -21.43 -23.70 -0.28
N LYS A 171 -21.98 -22.56 -0.71
CA LYS A 171 -23.03 -22.48 -1.73
C LYS A 171 -22.51 -21.71 -2.95
N GLU A 172 -22.17 -22.43 -4.01
CA GLU A 172 -21.75 -21.82 -5.28
C GLU A 172 -22.95 -21.46 -6.14
N VAL A 173 -23.17 -20.16 -6.36
CA VAL A 173 -24.12 -19.69 -7.36
C VAL A 173 -23.60 -20.03 -8.75
N VAL A 174 -24.34 -20.86 -9.48
CA VAL A 174 -23.97 -21.36 -10.80
C VAL A 174 -24.78 -20.70 -11.92
N ARG A 175 -25.98 -20.18 -11.59
CA ARG A 175 -26.89 -19.57 -12.57
C ARG A 175 -27.87 -18.61 -11.92
N THR A 176 -28.21 -17.53 -12.62
CA THR A 176 -29.34 -16.67 -12.30
C THR A 176 -30.26 -16.50 -13.50
N VAL A 177 -31.55 -16.34 -13.23
CA VAL A 177 -32.58 -16.06 -14.23
C VAL A 177 -33.32 -14.80 -13.80
N ARG A 178 -33.41 -13.81 -14.69
CA ARG A 178 -34.19 -12.59 -14.48
C ARG A 178 -35.48 -12.68 -15.27
N GLU A 179 -36.61 -12.70 -14.56
CA GLU A 179 -37.94 -12.66 -15.15
C GLU A 179 -38.56 -11.29 -14.91
N THR A 180 -39.31 -10.78 -15.90
CA THR A 180 -40.05 -9.52 -15.75
C THR A 180 -41.49 -9.70 -16.22
N ASP A 181 -42.43 -9.23 -15.42
CA ASP A 181 -43.87 -9.21 -15.76
C ASP A 181 -44.33 -7.84 -16.30
N GLY A 182 -43.39 -6.96 -16.63
CA GLY A 182 -43.63 -5.59 -17.07
C GLY A 182 -43.76 -4.56 -15.94
N LEU A 183 -43.98 -5.00 -14.70
CA LEU A 183 -44.00 -4.14 -13.51
C LEU A 183 -42.87 -4.50 -12.55
N ARG A 184 -42.58 -5.78 -12.33
CA ARG A 184 -41.58 -6.29 -11.39
C ARG A 184 -40.56 -7.15 -12.11
N ALA A 185 -39.32 -7.05 -11.66
CA ALA A 185 -38.30 -8.05 -11.96
C ALA A 185 -38.15 -9.00 -10.77
N ARG A 186 -37.96 -10.29 -11.05
CA ARG A 186 -37.58 -11.28 -10.04
C ARG A 186 -36.37 -12.06 -10.51
N TRP A 187 -35.48 -12.34 -9.57
CA TRP A 187 -34.26 -13.11 -9.79
C TRP A 187 -34.40 -14.50 -9.17
N THR A 188 -34.45 -15.53 -9.99
CA THR A 188 -34.22 -16.90 -9.51
C THR A 188 -32.73 -17.14 -9.45
N VAL A 189 -32.18 -17.40 -8.26
CA VAL A 189 -30.77 -17.73 -8.04
C VAL A 189 -30.66 -19.22 -7.81
N GLN A 190 -29.79 -19.87 -8.57
CA GLN A 190 -29.53 -21.31 -8.48
C GLN A 190 -28.10 -21.57 -8.01
N TRP A 191 -27.96 -22.47 -7.04
CA TRP A 191 -26.66 -22.82 -6.46
C TRP A 191 -26.49 -24.32 -6.26
N THR A 192 -25.23 -24.73 -6.12
CA THR A 192 -24.84 -26.08 -5.69
C THR A 192 -24.15 -26.01 -4.34
N SER A 193 -24.34 -27.04 -3.53
CA SER A 193 -23.60 -27.17 -2.27
C SER A 193 -22.21 -27.72 -2.54
N ARG A 194 -21.16 -27.08 -2.03
CA ARG A 194 -19.82 -27.66 -1.97
C ARG A 194 -19.58 -28.27 -0.61
N SER A 195 -19.03 -29.47 -0.62
CA SER A 195 -18.52 -30.13 0.56
C SER A 195 -17.09 -30.56 0.31
N ILE A 196 -16.28 -30.53 1.35
CA ILE A 196 -14.94 -31.13 1.32
C ILE A 196 -15.10 -32.48 2.01
N ASP A 197 -14.76 -33.56 1.32
CA ASP A 197 -14.79 -34.90 1.92
C ASP A 197 -13.65 -35.10 2.93
N ALA A 198 -13.64 -36.24 3.60
CA ALA A 198 -12.61 -36.57 4.60
C ALA A 198 -11.18 -36.64 4.02
N ASN A 199 -11.03 -36.72 2.69
CA ASN A 199 -9.75 -36.76 1.99
C ASN A 199 -9.32 -35.38 1.46
N GLY A 200 -10.10 -34.33 1.71
CA GLY A 200 -9.82 -32.99 1.20
C GLY A 200 -10.24 -32.77 -0.25
N ILE A 201 -11.02 -33.69 -0.85
CA ILE A 201 -11.55 -33.54 -2.20
C ILE A 201 -12.86 -32.77 -2.17
N GLU A 202 -12.95 -31.79 -3.07
CA GLU A 202 -14.15 -30.97 -3.28
C GLU A 202 -15.22 -31.81 -4.00
N CYS A 203 -16.32 -32.08 -3.30
CA CYS A 203 -17.46 -32.81 -3.79
C CYS A 203 -18.64 -31.86 -3.94
N ASN A 204 -19.19 -31.78 -5.15
CA ASN A 204 -20.45 -31.07 -5.38
C ASN A 204 -21.60 -31.92 -4.85
N GLY A 205 -22.50 -31.26 -4.13
CA GLY A 205 -23.77 -31.83 -3.71
C GLY A 205 -24.58 -32.27 -4.94
N PRO A 206 -25.36 -33.35 -4.82
CA PRO A 206 -26.05 -33.97 -5.95
C PRO A 206 -27.21 -33.13 -6.52
N GLU A 207 -27.70 -32.13 -5.78
CA GLU A 207 -28.90 -31.35 -6.13
C GLU A 207 -28.61 -29.85 -6.30
N MET A 208 -29.16 -29.29 -7.38
CA MET A 208 -29.21 -27.85 -7.63
C MET A 208 -30.40 -27.25 -6.87
N GLU A 209 -30.11 -26.33 -5.97
CA GLU A 209 -31.11 -25.60 -5.18
C GLU A 209 -31.43 -24.26 -5.85
N SER A 210 -32.62 -23.69 -5.58
CA SER A 210 -33.02 -22.39 -6.13
C SER A 210 -33.92 -21.59 -5.19
N GLU A 211 -33.80 -20.26 -5.22
CA GLU A 211 -34.66 -19.33 -4.49
C GLU A 211 -34.85 -18.02 -5.27
N GLU A 212 -35.99 -17.37 -5.07
CA GLU A 212 -36.35 -16.12 -5.74
C GLU A 212 -36.01 -14.90 -4.87
N PHE A 213 -35.50 -13.85 -5.50
CA PHE A 213 -35.13 -12.58 -4.87
C PHE A 213 -35.64 -11.39 -5.68
N ASP A 214 -35.85 -10.27 -5.01
CA ASP A 214 -36.26 -9.01 -5.63
C ASP A 214 -35.09 -8.29 -6.29
N TYR A 215 -33.93 -8.35 -5.63
CA TYR A 215 -32.71 -7.68 -6.08
C TYR A 215 -31.53 -8.63 -6.07
N LEU A 216 -30.64 -8.43 -7.05
CA LEU A 216 -29.36 -9.13 -7.15
C LEU A 216 -28.20 -8.14 -6.97
N VAL A 217 -27.29 -8.44 -6.04
CA VAL A 217 -26.02 -7.70 -5.90
C VAL A 217 -24.85 -8.61 -6.25
N VAL A 218 -24.08 -8.21 -7.25
CA VAL A 218 -22.84 -8.87 -7.66
C VAL A 218 -21.68 -8.34 -6.82
N THR A 219 -21.15 -9.19 -5.93
CA THR A 219 -19.96 -8.92 -5.11
C THR A 219 -18.88 -9.99 -5.27
N SER A 220 -18.88 -10.69 -6.42
CA SER A 220 -18.00 -11.82 -6.74
C SER A 220 -16.53 -11.44 -6.94
N GLY A 221 -16.22 -10.15 -6.93
CA GLY A 221 -14.87 -9.62 -7.08
C GLY A 221 -14.33 -9.71 -8.51
N TYR A 222 -13.29 -8.92 -8.77
CA TYR A 222 -12.76 -8.71 -10.13
C TYR A 222 -11.66 -9.71 -10.53
N PHE A 223 -10.87 -10.18 -9.56
CA PHE A 223 -9.71 -11.03 -9.83
C PHE A 223 -10.12 -12.51 -9.74
N ALA A 224 -10.78 -13.01 -10.79
CA ALA A 224 -11.45 -14.31 -10.73
C ALA A 224 -10.54 -15.50 -11.09
N LYS A 225 -9.84 -15.40 -12.22
CA LYS A 225 -9.02 -16.48 -12.80
C LYS A 225 -7.66 -15.96 -13.25
N ALA A 226 -6.58 -16.70 -12.98
CA ALA A 226 -5.23 -16.32 -13.38
C ALA A 226 -5.15 -16.15 -14.90
N HIS A 227 -4.54 -15.06 -15.36
CA HIS A 227 -4.42 -14.76 -16.78
C HIS A 227 -3.06 -15.18 -17.29
N PHE A 228 -3.04 -16.16 -18.17
CA PHE A 228 -1.87 -16.47 -19.00
C PHE A 228 -2.05 -15.78 -20.35
N PRO A 229 -1.08 -14.95 -20.80
CA PRO A 229 -1.18 -14.25 -22.06
C PRO A 229 -1.05 -15.24 -23.23
N ASP A 230 -1.72 -14.94 -24.34
CA ASP A 230 -1.54 -15.69 -25.59
C ASP A 230 -0.23 -15.26 -26.26
N ILE A 231 0.88 -15.84 -25.81
CA ILE A 231 2.21 -15.66 -26.39
C ILE A 231 2.53 -16.90 -27.22
N PRO A 232 2.82 -16.77 -28.53
CA PRO A 232 3.24 -17.89 -29.37
C PRO A 232 4.37 -18.70 -28.71
N GLY A 233 4.24 -20.03 -28.70
CA GLY A 233 5.21 -20.96 -28.10
C GLY A 233 5.10 -21.17 -26.59
N LEU A 234 4.40 -20.31 -25.83
CA LEU A 234 4.33 -20.39 -24.36
C LEU A 234 3.71 -21.72 -23.85
N ALA A 235 2.66 -22.20 -24.53
CA ALA A 235 2.03 -23.48 -24.19
C ALA A 235 2.98 -24.68 -24.36
N GLY A 236 3.98 -24.58 -25.25
CA GLY A 236 4.97 -25.63 -25.49
C GLY A 236 6.01 -25.80 -24.38
N VAL A 237 6.05 -24.88 -23.42
CA VAL A 237 7.01 -24.86 -22.30
C VAL A 237 6.31 -24.82 -20.94
N ALA A 238 5.06 -25.28 -20.87
CA ALA A 238 4.18 -25.15 -19.71
C ALA A 238 4.76 -25.72 -18.39
N ASP A 239 5.66 -26.71 -18.47
CA ASP A 239 6.39 -27.27 -17.31
C ASP A 239 7.32 -26.24 -16.62
N ARG A 240 7.74 -25.21 -17.35
CA ARG A 240 8.61 -24.13 -16.89
C ARG A 240 7.88 -22.81 -16.62
N VAL A 241 6.57 -22.77 -16.89
CA VAL A 241 5.75 -21.59 -16.67
C VAL A 241 5.00 -21.72 -15.34
N VAL A 242 4.93 -20.63 -14.59
CA VAL A 242 4.06 -20.48 -13.42
C VAL A 242 3.39 -19.13 -13.43
N HIS A 243 2.24 -19.01 -12.78
CA HIS A 243 1.68 -17.70 -12.47
C HIS A 243 2.38 -17.08 -11.26
N SER A 244 2.41 -15.74 -11.16
CA SER A 244 3.04 -15.04 -10.02
C SER A 244 2.49 -15.45 -8.65
N SER A 245 1.29 -16.01 -8.63
CA SER A 245 0.65 -16.48 -7.41
C SER A 245 1.18 -17.81 -6.89
N GLU A 246 1.98 -18.51 -7.67
CA GLU A 246 2.70 -19.73 -7.28
C GLU A 246 4.13 -19.44 -6.82
N VAL A 247 4.53 -18.17 -6.67
CA VAL A 247 5.88 -17.73 -6.26
C VAL A 247 5.84 -16.61 -5.21
N GLN A 248 4.92 -16.71 -4.24
CA GLN A 248 4.73 -15.73 -3.17
C GLN A 248 5.62 -15.98 -1.96
N THR A 249 6.31 -17.13 -1.92
CA THR A 249 7.20 -17.53 -0.83
C THR A 249 8.51 -18.12 -1.36
N ILE A 250 9.54 -18.08 -0.53
CA ILE A 250 10.85 -18.69 -0.79
C ILE A 250 10.72 -20.20 -1.05
N ASP A 251 9.85 -20.90 -0.32
CA ASP A 251 9.66 -22.34 -0.49
C ASP A 251 8.93 -22.69 -1.81
N GLU A 252 8.14 -21.76 -2.34
CA GLU A 252 7.53 -21.86 -3.67
C GLU A 252 8.54 -21.60 -4.78
N VAL A 253 9.39 -20.58 -4.64
CA VAL A 253 10.49 -20.31 -5.57
C VAL A 253 11.46 -21.49 -5.60
N GLN A 254 11.79 -22.07 -4.43
CA GLN A 254 12.62 -23.27 -4.34
C GLN A 254 12.01 -24.44 -5.14
N ARG A 255 10.71 -24.71 -4.96
CA ARG A 255 10.00 -25.76 -5.72
C ARG A 255 10.01 -25.49 -7.22
N LEU A 256 9.92 -24.24 -7.65
CA LEU A 256 10.06 -23.87 -9.06
C LEU A 256 11.45 -24.22 -9.59
N LEU A 257 12.53 -23.87 -8.85
CA LEU A 257 13.90 -24.19 -9.25
C LEU A 257 14.12 -25.70 -9.33
N GLU A 258 13.71 -26.45 -8.30
CA GLU A 258 13.81 -27.91 -8.25
C GLU A 258 13.06 -28.57 -9.40
N ARG A 259 11.87 -28.07 -9.75
CA ARG A 259 11.06 -28.57 -10.87
C ARG A 259 11.78 -28.45 -12.21
N THR A 260 12.59 -27.40 -12.38
CA THR A 260 13.36 -27.20 -13.63
C THR A 260 14.64 -28.03 -13.70
N GLY A 261 15.15 -28.51 -12.56
CA GLY A 261 16.40 -29.25 -12.46
C GLY A 261 17.66 -28.46 -12.86
N SER A 262 17.55 -27.14 -13.05
CA SER A 262 18.66 -26.30 -13.49
C SER A 262 19.59 -25.94 -12.33
N SER A 263 20.88 -25.83 -12.62
CA SER A 263 21.88 -25.34 -11.67
C SER A 263 22.19 -23.83 -11.81
N GLY A 264 21.47 -23.12 -12.68
CA GLY A 264 21.65 -21.69 -12.93
C GLY A 264 20.73 -21.17 -14.05
N GLY A 265 20.99 -19.97 -14.57
CA GLY A 265 20.30 -19.39 -15.73
C GLY A 265 19.30 -18.28 -15.39
N LYS A 266 18.44 -17.93 -16.34
CA LYS A 266 17.59 -16.73 -16.24
C LYS A 266 16.16 -17.07 -15.83
N LEU A 267 15.68 -16.39 -14.79
CA LEU A 267 14.29 -16.41 -14.33
C LEU A 267 13.59 -15.18 -14.90
N VAL A 268 12.62 -15.39 -15.79
CA VAL A 268 11.93 -14.30 -16.47
C VAL A 268 10.60 -14.00 -15.79
N VAL A 269 10.39 -12.78 -15.33
CA VAL A 269 9.09 -12.30 -14.82
C VAL A 269 8.43 -11.43 -15.89
N ILE A 270 7.19 -11.72 -16.28
CA ILE A 270 6.44 -10.97 -17.30
C ILE A 270 5.29 -10.20 -16.66
N GLY A 271 5.34 -8.86 -16.71
CA GLY A 271 4.25 -7.94 -16.35
C GLY A 271 4.62 -6.90 -15.30
N GLY A 272 4.68 -5.61 -15.67
CA GLY A 272 5.14 -4.52 -14.78
C GLY A 272 4.07 -3.86 -13.90
N SER A 273 3.18 -4.63 -13.28
CA SER A 273 2.27 -4.13 -12.23
C SER A 273 2.71 -4.65 -10.85
N MET A 274 1.86 -4.49 -9.83
CA MET A 274 2.14 -4.83 -8.43
C MET A 274 2.71 -6.25 -8.28
N SER A 275 2.04 -7.26 -8.86
CA SER A 275 2.48 -8.65 -8.75
C SER A 275 3.79 -8.96 -9.44
N GLY A 276 4.17 -8.23 -10.50
CA GLY A 276 5.46 -8.44 -11.17
C GLY A 276 6.61 -7.88 -10.34
N VAL A 277 6.42 -6.69 -9.77
CA VAL A 277 7.37 -6.08 -8.82
C VAL A 277 7.55 -6.97 -7.59
N GLU A 278 6.46 -7.50 -7.03
CA GLU A 278 6.51 -8.39 -5.86
C GLU A 278 7.15 -9.75 -6.18
N ALA A 279 6.76 -10.38 -7.29
CA ALA A 279 7.32 -11.68 -7.69
C ALA A 279 8.81 -11.57 -8.01
N ALA A 280 9.23 -10.54 -8.74
CA ALA A 280 10.65 -10.30 -9.03
C ALA A 280 11.46 -10.06 -7.74
N SER A 281 10.91 -9.28 -6.80
CA SER A 281 11.54 -9.03 -5.49
C SER A 281 11.61 -10.31 -4.63
N THR A 282 10.56 -11.13 -4.64
CA THR A 282 10.51 -12.41 -3.91
C THR A 282 11.54 -13.39 -4.45
N VAL A 283 11.67 -13.50 -5.77
CA VAL A 283 12.69 -14.32 -6.41
C VAL A 283 14.09 -13.80 -6.08
N ALA A 284 14.33 -12.50 -6.20
CA ALA A 284 15.62 -11.90 -5.85
C ALA A 284 16.00 -12.12 -4.37
N LEU A 285 15.04 -12.01 -3.45
CA LEU A 285 15.24 -12.33 -2.03
C LEU A 285 15.59 -13.81 -1.81
N HIS A 286 14.90 -14.72 -2.50
CA HIS A 286 15.18 -16.16 -2.43
C HIS A 286 16.62 -16.45 -2.88
N LEU A 287 17.01 -15.95 -4.05
CA LEU A 287 18.35 -16.12 -4.58
C LEU A 287 19.40 -15.55 -3.63
N SER A 288 19.21 -14.33 -3.12
CA SER A 288 20.12 -13.75 -2.14
C SER A 288 20.17 -14.59 -0.84
N THR A 289 19.06 -15.18 -0.40
CA THR A 289 19.02 -16.06 0.79
C THR A 289 19.82 -17.35 0.62
N MET A 290 19.89 -17.91 -0.59
CA MET A 290 20.62 -19.16 -0.86
C MET A 290 22.10 -19.06 -0.49
N ASP A 291 22.71 -17.89 -0.69
CA ASP A 291 24.12 -17.62 -0.36
C ASP A 291 24.38 -17.60 1.16
N TYR A 292 23.33 -17.51 1.98
CA TYR A 292 23.41 -17.38 3.44
C TYR A 292 22.70 -18.50 4.21
N LYS A 293 22.36 -19.61 3.54
CA LYS A 293 21.74 -20.80 4.15
C LYS A 293 22.74 -21.97 4.17
N PRO A 294 23.33 -22.32 5.33
CA PRO A 294 24.29 -23.41 5.42
C PRO A 294 23.63 -24.81 5.37
N PRO A 295 24.28 -25.83 4.77
CA PRO A 295 25.42 -25.69 3.87
C PRO A 295 25.02 -24.99 2.57
N VAL A 296 25.87 -24.09 2.06
CA VAL A 296 25.65 -23.45 0.77
C VAL A 296 25.95 -24.48 -0.32
N VAL A 297 24.91 -25.16 -0.82
CA VAL A 297 25.02 -26.20 -1.85
C VAL A 297 25.09 -25.59 -3.25
N GLN A 298 24.38 -24.48 -3.47
CA GLN A 298 24.27 -23.78 -4.74
C GLN A 298 24.13 -22.29 -4.47
N SER A 299 24.82 -21.45 -5.25
CA SER A 299 24.74 -20.00 -5.08
C SER A 299 23.53 -19.45 -5.81
N GLY A 300 22.86 -18.48 -5.19
CA GLY A 300 21.82 -17.72 -5.89
C GLY A 300 22.37 -16.84 -7.00
N ARG A 301 23.69 -16.56 -7.00
CA ARG A 301 24.40 -15.80 -8.03
C ARG A 301 24.53 -16.54 -9.36
N ASP A 302 24.27 -17.85 -9.37
CA ASP A 302 24.19 -18.64 -10.61
C ASP A 302 22.92 -18.32 -11.42
N TYR A 303 22.01 -17.53 -10.85
CA TYR A 303 20.76 -17.12 -11.48
C TYR A 303 20.67 -15.61 -11.68
N GLU A 304 19.89 -15.20 -12.69
CA GLU A 304 19.56 -13.80 -12.94
C GLU A 304 18.04 -13.60 -13.05
N VAL A 305 17.51 -12.54 -12.42
CA VAL A 305 16.09 -12.18 -12.58
C VAL A 305 15.94 -11.14 -13.69
N HIS A 306 15.21 -11.50 -14.76
CA HIS A 306 14.88 -10.59 -15.86
C HIS A 306 13.40 -10.22 -15.76
N HIS A 307 13.09 -8.95 -15.48
CA HIS A 307 11.71 -8.48 -15.34
C HIS A 307 11.28 -7.67 -16.55
N ILE A 308 10.34 -8.19 -17.33
CA ILE A 308 9.89 -7.62 -18.60
C ILE A 308 8.53 -6.95 -18.40
N SER A 309 8.43 -5.66 -18.74
CA SER A 309 7.17 -4.90 -18.70
C SER A 309 6.84 -4.28 -20.05
N SER A 310 5.62 -4.48 -20.54
CA SER A 310 5.14 -3.85 -21.78
C SER A 310 4.77 -2.38 -21.65
N ARG A 311 4.83 -1.80 -20.43
CA ARG A 311 4.47 -0.41 -20.14
C ARG A 311 5.54 0.23 -19.25
N PRO A 312 5.78 1.55 -19.38
CA PRO A 312 6.57 2.27 -18.40
C PRO A 312 5.99 2.15 -17.00
N PHE A 313 6.82 2.12 -15.98
CA PHE A 313 6.35 2.03 -14.59
C PHE A 313 7.31 2.65 -13.58
N TRP A 314 6.74 3.06 -12.45
CA TRP A 314 7.43 3.44 -11.22
C TRP A 314 7.35 2.32 -10.19
N THR A 315 8.40 2.12 -9.41
CA THR A 315 8.31 1.40 -8.13
C THR A 315 8.21 2.38 -6.98
N ILE A 316 7.20 2.23 -6.14
CA ILE A 316 6.88 3.18 -5.07
C ILE A 316 7.07 2.49 -3.71
N PRO A 317 7.92 3.04 -2.82
CA PRO A 317 8.06 2.52 -1.45
C PRO A 317 6.80 2.75 -0.61
N THR A 318 6.68 2.00 0.49
CA THR A 318 5.50 2.05 1.35
C THR A 318 5.37 3.31 2.18
N HIS A 319 6.51 3.98 2.42
CA HIS A 319 6.59 5.23 3.18
C HIS A 319 7.24 6.32 2.33
N LEU A 320 6.58 7.47 2.27
CA LEU A 320 6.92 8.59 1.40
C LEU A 320 7.12 9.88 2.19
N PRO A 321 8.00 10.79 1.73
CA PRO A 321 8.19 12.09 2.35
C PRO A 321 6.93 12.96 2.24
N HIS A 322 6.62 13.71 3.30
CA HIS A 322 5.51 14.65 3.39
C HIS A 322 5.89 15.82 4.31
N ASP A 323 5.51 17.04 3.94
CA ASP A 323 5.78 18.25 4.72
C ASP A 323 4.94 18.35 6.03
N GLY A 324 4.31 17.27 6.47
CA GLY A 324 3.33 17.28 7.56
C GLY A 324 2.00 17.97 7.22
N PHE A 325 1.05 17.96 8.17
CA PHE A 325 -0.31 18.53 8.00
C PHE A 325 -0.60 19.72 8.94
N GLN A 326 0.41 20.28 9.61
CA GLN A 326 0.25 21.42 10.53
C GLN A 326 0.83 22.69 9.93
N ASP A 327 0.24 23.85 10.27
CA ASP A 327 0.58 25.14 9.68
C ASP A 327 1.99 25.65 10.04
N ASN A 328 2.64 26.21 9.01
CA ASN A 328 4.04 26.62 8.93
C ASN A 328 4.39 27.79 9.87
N THR A 329 5.11 27.54 10.97
CA THR A 329 5.81 28.64 11.66
C THR A 329 7.22 28.36 12.18
N LYS A 330 7.74 27.13 12.27
CA LYS A 330 9.16 26.87 12.66
C LYS A 330 9.72 25.59 12.04
N THR A 331 10.93 25.68 11.48
CA THR A 331 11.82 24.57 11.06
C THR A 331 11.13 23.24 10.79
N GLN A 332 10.57 23.11 9.59
CA GLN A 332 9.73 21.98 9.20
C GLN A 332 10.56 20.70 9.09
N ASN A 333 10.27 19.74 9.98
CA ASN A 333 10.79 18.39 9.85
C ASN A 333 10.05 17.67 8.72
N MET A 334 10.78 16.95 7.88
CA MET A 334 10.18 16.09 6.86
C MET A 334 9.60 14.84 7.54
N HIS A 335 8.33 14.51 7.25
CA HIS A 335 7.67 13.33 7.78
C HIS A 335 7.73 12.20 6.76
N PHE A 336 7.83 10.95 7.22
CA PHE A 336 7.70 9.77 6.35
C PHE A 336 6.42 9.05 6.70
N LEU A 337 5.43 9.19 5.83
CA LEU A 337 4.07 8.71 6.06
C LEU A 337 3.75 7.54 5.14
N PRO A 338 2.82 6.66 5.55
CA PRO A 338 2.26 5.66 4.66
C PRO A 338 1.78 6.29 3.35
N LEU A 339 2.12 5.62 2.25
CA LEU A 339 1.97 6.15 0.90
C LEU A 339 0.56 6.63 0.58
N ASP A 340 -0.47 5.91 1.05
CA ASP A 340 -1.87 6.25 0.87
C ASP A 340 -2.28 7.53 1.60
N LEU A 341 -1.73 7.81 2.78
CA LEU A 341 -1.95 9.08 3.47
C LEU A 341 -1.33 10.26 2.72
N VAL A 342 -0.24 10.03 1.97
CA VAL A 342 0.40 11.03 1.10
C VAL A 342 -0.37 11.22 -0.21
N PHE A 343 -0.84 10.15 -0.83
CA PHE A 343 -1.56 10.25 -2.12
C PHE A 343 -3.00 10.70 -1.97
N TYR A 344 -3.64 10.42 -0.83
CA TYR A 344 -5.04 10.75 -0.59
C TYR A 344 -5.23 12.04 0.19
N ASP A 345 -4.18 12.84 0.37
CA ASP A 345 -4.28 14.17 0.95
C ASP A 345 -5.09 15.12 0.05
N LEU A 346 -6.11 15.75 0.65
CA LEU A 346 -6.94 16.75 0.01
C LEU A 346 -6.15 17.99 -0.41
N ALA A 347 -5.05 18.34 0.27
CA ALA A 347 -4.22 19.49 -0.11
C ALA A 347 -3.59 19.34 -1.52
N ARG A 348 -3.62 18.13 -2.08
CA ARG A 348 -3.16 17.84 -3.44
C ARG A 348 -4.21 18.14 -4.50
N ARG A 349 -5.45 18.40 -4.09
CA ARG A 349 -6.52 18.80 -5.00
C ARG A 349 -6.48 20.31 -5.19
N PRO A 350 -6.80 20.80 -6.40
CA PRO A 350 -6.96 22.22 -6.60
C PRO A 350 -8.06 22.76 -5.66
N PRO A 351 -8.01 24.06 -5.30
CA PRO A 351 -9.08 24.69 -4.54
C PRO A 351 -10.43 24.49 -5.22
N GLY A 352 -11.48 24.26 -4.43
CA GLY A 352 -12.84 24.03 -4.92
C GLY A 352 -13.33 22.62 -4.64
N GLU A 353 -14.45 22.28 -5.28
CA GLU A 353 -15.12 21.00 -5.08
C GLU A 353 -14.35 19.84 -5.71
N VAL A 354 -14.17 18.77 -4.94
CA VAL A 354 -13.41 17.59 -5.38
C VAL A 354 -14.35 16.61 -6.08
N GLU A 355 -14.15 16.45 -7.39
CA GLU A 355 -14.98 15.58 -8.22
C GLU A 355 -14.26 14.29 -8.66
N TYR A 356 -15.05 13.27 -8.96
CA TYR A 356 -14.58 12.00 -9.50
C TYR A 356 -14.13 12.14 -10.95
N GLY A 357 -12.82 12.02 -11.20
CA GLY A 357 -12.28 12.06 -12.55
C GLY A 357 -12.35 10.70 -13.25
N LEU A 358 -13.35 10.54 -14.14
CA LEU A 358 -13.48 9.40 -15.05
C LEU A 358 -13.20 9.84 -16.50
N GLY A 359 -12.20 9.25 -17.14
CA GLY A 359 -11.87 9.57 -18.53
C GLY A 359 -10.42 9.25 -18.89
N PRO A 360 -10.04 9.40 -20.18
CA PRO A 360 -8.67 9.19 -20.63
C PRO A 360 -7.72 10.20 -19.97
N LEU A 361 -6.46 9.80 -19.80
CA LEU A 361 -5.42 10.68 -19.25
C LEU A 361 -4.91 11.63 -20.35
N SER A 362 -4.83 12.93 -20.06
CA SER A 362 -4.18 13.90 -20.93
C SER A 362 -2.65 13.79 -20.84
N THR A 363 -1.95 14.19 -21.91
CA THR A 363 -0.47 14.30 -21.97
C THR A 363 0.09 15.11 -20.79
N ASP A 364 -0.48 16.29 -20.53
CA ASP A 364 -0.09 17.15 -19.41
C ASP A 364 -0.23 16.45 -18.05
N ARG A 365 -1.30 15.69 -17.84
CA ARG A 365 -1.50 14.93 -16.59
C ARG A 365 -0.46 13.82 -16.42
N ILE A 366 -0.05 13.16 -17.51
CA ILE A 366 1.00 12.13 -17.49
C ILE A 366 2.36 12.78 -17.14
N HIS A 367 2.70 13.92 -17.75
CA HIS A 367 3.92 14.66 -17.43
C HIS A 367 3.95 15.14 -15.99
N LYS A 368 2.88 15.79 -15.51
CA LYS A 368 2.76 16.24 -14.12
C LYS A 368 2.91 15.10 -13.12
N THR A 369 2.31 13.94 -13.41
CA THR A 369 2.43 12.75 -12.55
C THR A 369 3.88 12.26 -12.46
N ASN A 370 4.57 12.16 -13.59
CA ASN A 370 5.97 11.73 -13.62
C ASN A 370 6.91 12.77 -12.97
N ALA A 371 6.68 14.06 -13.20
CA ALA A 371 7.43 15.13 -12.55
C ALA A 371 7.23 15.12 -11.02
N TYR A 372 6.00 14.88 -10.57
CA TYR A 372 5.69 14.72 -9.16
C TYR A 372 6.46 13.54 -8.53
N PHE A 373 6.50 12.38 -9.18
CA PHE A 373 7.26 11.25 -8.65
C PHE A 373 8.76 11.49 -8.59
N ARG A 374 9.34 12.16 -9.59
CA ARG A 374 10.76 12.55 -9.55
C ARG A 374 11.07 13.45 -8.36
N SER A 375 10.21 14.44 -8.11
CA SER A 375 10.34 15.35 -6.97
C SER A 375 10.21 14.60 -5.64
N LEU A 376 9.18 13.77 -5.50
CA LEU A 376 8.88 13.04 -4.27
C LEU A 376 9.94 12.00 -3.92
N LEU A 377 10.38 11.22 -4.90
CA LEU A 377 11.28 10.09 -4.68
C LEU A 377 12.76 10.49 -4.71
N GLY A 378 13.10 11.63 -5.31
CA GLY A 378 14.47 12.11 -5.47
C GLY A 378 15.17 11.56 -6.71
N GLY A 379 16.25 12.21 -7.13
CA GLY A 379 16.97 11.90 -8.36
C GLY A 379 17.64 10.52 -8.32
N GLU A 380 18.30 10.20 -7.20
CA GLU A 380 19.00 8.92 -7.01
C GLU A 380 18.06 7.71 -7.00
N TYR A 381 16.85 7.86 -6.48
CA TYR A 381 15.85 6.79 -6.54
C TYR A 381 15.25 6.69 -7.94
N SER A 382 14.98 7.82 -8.60
CA SER A 382 14.39 7.82 -9.95
C SER A 382 15.22 7.04 -10.96
N LYS A 383 16.56 7.04 -10.85
CA LYS A 383 17.47 6.25 -11.71
C LYS A 383 17.24 4.73 -11.66
N ILE A 384 16.74 4.23 -10.53
CA ILE A 384 16.58 2.79 -10.25
C ILE A 384 15.15 2.37 -9.97
N GLY A 385 14.22 3.33 -9.90
CA GLY A 385 12.80 3.12 -9.59
C GLY A 385 11.86 3.64 -10.66
N SER A 386 12.40 4.09 -11.81
CA SER A 386 11.62 4.51 -12.97
C SER A 386 12.13 3.80 -14.22
N PHE A 387 11.22 3.19 -15.00
CA PHE A 387 11.59 2.37 -16.15
C PHE A 387 10.74 2.72 -17.36
N GLY A 388 11.39 3.04 -18.48
CA GLY A 388 10.71 3.47 -19.72
C GLY A 388 10.09 4.86 -19.66
N ILE A 389 10.51 5.68 -18.69
CA ILE A 389 9.98 7.03 -18.47
C ILE A 389 11.06 8.03 -18.89
N PRO A 390 10.88 8.75 -20.00
CA PRO A 390 11.91 9.64 -20.54
C PRO A 390 12.15 10.82 -19.61
N SER A 391 13.41 11.25 -19.47
CA SER A 391 13.78 12.42 -18.65
C SER A 391 13.13 13.71 -19.16
N ASN A 392 12.97 13.83 -20.48
CA ASN A 392 12.33 14.96 -21.13
C ASN A 392 10.85 14.64 -21.44
N GLU A 393 10.05 15.69 -21.58
CA GLU A 393 8.66 15.56 -22.01
C GLU A 393 8.57 15.01 -23.43
N SER A 394 7.66 14.04 -23.62
CA SER A 394 7.37 13.40 -24.90
C SER A 394 6.07 13.96 -25.44
N GLU A 395 5.95 14.14 -26.76
CA GLU A 395 4.68 14.59 -27.35
C GLU A 395 3.56 13.54 -27.20
N ASP A 396 3.92 12.25 -27.17
CA ASP A 396 3.00 11.12 -26.97
C ASP A 396 3.47 10.22 -25.82
N PRO A 397 3.25 10.62 -24.55
CA PRO A 397 3.72 9.85 -23.41
C PRO A 397 2.74 8.72 -23.08
N GLN A 398 3.29 7.55 -22.74
CA GLN A 398 2.52 6.46 -22.16
C GLN A 398 2.29 6.73 -20.65
N PRO A 399 1.08 6.52 -20.11
CA PRO A 399 0.83 6.52 -18.68
C PRO A 399 1.73 5.53 -17.96
N SER A 400 2.54 6.04 -17.06
CA SER A 400 3.38 5.22 -16.18
C SER A 400 2.49 4.44 -15.22
N TRP A 401 2.71 3.13 -15.17
CA TRP A 401 2.10 2.28 -14.15
C TRP A 401 2.84 2.41 -12.81
N ILE A 402 2.22 1.92 -11.74
CA ILE A 402 2.86 1.78 -10.44
C ILE A 402 2.99 0.29 -10.08
N GLY A 403 4.12 -0.08 -9.51
CA GLY A 403 4.25 -1.19 -8.58
C GLY A 403 4.64 -0.66 -7.20
N ILE A 404 4.03 -1.18 -6.14
CA ILE A 404 4.40 -0.84 -4.76
C ILE A 404 5.33 -1.94 -4.27
N GLY A 405 6.47 -1.54 -3.73
CA GLY A 405 7.48 -2.46 -3.23
C GLY A 405 8.66 -1.68 -2.67
N ASP A 406 9.04 -2.00 -1.45
CA ASP A 406 10.17 -1.31 -0.82
C ASP A 406 11.50 -1.75 -1.45
N ASP A 407 11.68 -3.02 -1.79
CA ASP A 407 13.03 -3.55 -2.07
C ASP A 407 13.37 -3.62 -3.57
N TYR A 408 12.37 -3.59 -4.46
CA TYR A 408 12.56 -3.81 -5.90
C TYR A 408 13.65 -2.92 -6.50
N ALA A 409 13.56 -1.60 -6.26
CA ALA A 409 14.51 -0.64 -6.80
C ALA A 409 15.93 -0.91 -6.29
N GLU A 410 16.05 -1.34 -5.03
CA GLU A 410 17.34 -1.68 -4.42
C GLU A 410 17.93 -2.99 -4.97
N TYR A 411 17.09 -3.96 -5.35
CA TYR A 411 17.54 -5.14 -6.11
C TYR A 411 18.00 -4.79 -7.52
N VAL A 412 17.36 -3.82 -8.18
CA VAL A 412 17.83 -3.27 -9.46
C VAL A 412 19.19 -2.59 -9.29
N ARG A 413 19.33 -1.72 -8.27
CA ARG A 413 20.61 -1.08 -7.93
C ARG A 413 21.73 -2.09 -7.70
N SER A 414 21.41 -3.20 -7.04
CA SER A 414 22.37 -4.26 -6.71
C SER A 414 22.57 -5.30 -7.82
N GLY A 415 21.91 -5.13 -8.97
CA GLY A 415 22.04 -6.00 -10.15
C GLY A 415 21.34 -7.35 -10.07
N PHE A 416 20.54 -7.62 -9.02
CA PHE A 416 19.77 -8.86 -8.89
C PHE A 416 18.58 -8.92 -9.85
N ILE A 417 17.97 -7.77 -10.14
CA ILE A 417 16.85 -7.64 -11.08
C ILE A 417 17.30 -6.78 -12.26
N LYS A 418 17.09 -7.29 -13.48
CA LYS A 418 17.33 -6.61 -14.75
C LYS A 418 15.98 -6.28 -15.41
N PRO A 419 15.49 -5.03 -15.26
CA PRO A 419 14.23 -4.62 -15.88
C PRO A 419 14.40 -4.33 -17.37
N THR A 420 13.46 -4.78 -18.18
CA THR A 420 13.38 -4.50 -19.62
C THR A 420 11.99 -3.98 -19.96
N ILE A 421 11.92 -2.84 -20.66
CA ILE A 421 10.65 -2.33 -21.18
C ILE A 421 10.46 -2.86 -22.60
N GLY A 422 9.44 -3.68 -22.78
CA GLY A 422 9.14 -4.38 -24.02
C GLY A 422 8.04 -5.42 -23.85
N ARG A 423 7.54 -5.96 -24.96
CA ARG A 423 6.52 -7.01 -24.97
C ARG A 423 7.16 -8.33 -25.40
N VAL A 424 7.03 -9.36 -24.57
CA VAL A 424 7.38 -10.73 -25.00
C VAL A 424 6.44 -11.10 -26.16
N SER A 425 7.01 -11.32 -27.34
CA SER A 425 6.27 -11.55 -28.58
C SER A 425 6.30 -13.00 -29.04
N ASN A 426 7.31 -13.77 -28.62
CA ASN A 426 7.42 -15.19 -28.95
C ASN A 426 8.27 -15.93 -27.90
N ILE A 427 7.93 -17.19 -27.63
CA ILE A 427 8.81 -18.16 -26.97
C ILE A 427 9.39 -19.06 -28.05
N ASN A 428 10.63 -18.78 -28.45
CA ASN A 428 11.26 -19.45 -29.60
C ASN A 428 11.69 -20.89 -29.29
N SER A 429 12.05 -21.18 -28.03
CA SER A 429 12.43 -22.51 -27.54
C SER A 429 12.31 -22.56 -26.01
N PRO A 430 12.44 -23.74 -25.37
CA PRO A 430 12.44 -23.85 -23.91
C PRO A 430 13.44 -22.95 -23.17
N SER A 431 14.51 -22.52 -23.84
CA SER A 431 15.58 -21.71 -23.25
C SER A 431 15.70 -20.31 -23.86
N THR A 432 14.79 -19.91 -24.77
CA THR A 432 14.91 -18.61 -25.46
C THR A 432 13.56 -17.94 -25.73
N LEU A 433 13.45 -16.64 -25.48
CA LEU A 433 12.29 -15.82 -25.86
C LEU A 433 12.70 -14.54 -26.59
N THR A 434 11.75 -13.98 -27.35
CA THR A 434 11.90 -12.71 -28.07
C THR A 434 11.06 -11.62 -27.39
N ILE A 435 11.66 -10.44 -27.22
CA ILE A 435 11.04 -9.21 -26.72
C ILE A 435 10.99 -8.21 -27.88
N THR A 436 9.81 -7.68 -28.16
CA THR A 436 9.65 -6.50 -29.00
C THR A 436 9.76 -5.24 -28.14
N LEU A 437 10.79 -4.43 -28.38
CA LEU A 437 11.06 -3.19 -27.67
C LEU A 437 10.14 -2.05 -28.17
N PRO A 438 9.99 -0.94 -27.42
CA PRO A 438 9.13 0.18 -27.79
C PRO A 438 9.46 0.82 -29.14
N ASN A 439 10.72 0.76 -29.58
CA ASN A 439 11.19 1.25 -30.88
C ASN A 439 10.91 0.26 -32.04
N GLY A 440 10.24 -0.87 -31.77
CA GLY A 440 9.95 -1.92 -32.75
C GLY A 440 11.07 -2.93 -32.99
N THR A 441 12.28 -2.70 -32.44
CA THR A 441 13.38 -3.66 -32.53
C THR A 441 13.11 -4.89 -31.65
N GLN A 442 13.76 -6.00 -31.98
CA GLN A 442 13.62 -7.25 -31.23
C GLN A 442 14.91 -7.57 -30.49
N GLU A 443 14.76 -8.03 -29.25
CA GLU A 443 15.84 -8.53 -28.40
C GLU A 443 15.53 -9.99 -28.02
N THR A 444 16.56 -10.82 -27.93
CA THR A 444 16.42 -12.23 -27.52
C THR A 444 17.04 -12.45 -26.15
N ILE A 445 16.29 -13.03 -25.23
CA ILE A 445 16.82 -13.57 -23.98
C ILE A 445 17.01 -15.08 -24.16
N SER A 446 18.23 -15.55 -23.99
CA SER A 446 18.62 -16.96 -23.99
C SER A 446 18.98 -17.47 -22.59
N ASP A 447 19.12 -18.78 -22.42
CA ASP A 447 19.43 -19.46 -21.16
C ASP A 447 18.33 -19.29 -20.09
N ILE A 448 17.07 -19.47 -20.52
CA ILE A 448 15.91 -19.34 -19.64
C ILE A 448 15.68 -20.63 -18.86
N THR A 449 15.56 -20.48 -17.55
CA THR A 449 15.27 -21.57 -16.61
C THR A 449 13.78 -21.70 -16.37
N ALA A 450 13.11 -20.59 -16.06
CA ALA A 450 11.68 -20.53 -15.78
C ALA A 450 11.07 -19.20 -16.22
N ILE A 451 9.75 -19.21 -16.48
CA ILE A 451 8.95 -18.04 -16.81
C ILE A 451 7.85 -17.88 -15.76
N ILE A 452 7.77 -16.70 -15.16
CA ILE A 452 6.77 -16.31 -14.18
C ILE A 452 5.87 -15.28 -14.83
N THR A 453 4.63 -15.64 -15.10
CA THR A 453 3.63 -14.72 -15.66
C THR A 453 2.96 -13.94 -14.52
N ALA A 454 3.27 -12.65 -14.40
CA ALA A 454 2.63 -11.70 -13.48
C ALA A 454 1.60 -10.83 -14.23
N THR A 455 0.81 -11.48 -15.08
CA THR A 455 -0.11 -10.87 -16.05
C THR A 455 -1.52 -10.67 -15.50
N GLY A 456 -1.72 -10.90 -14.21
CA GLY A 456 -2.93 -10.56 -13.48
C GLY A 456 -4.03 -11.61 -13.62
N TYR A 457 -5.28 -11.16 -13.47
CA TYR A 457 -6.46 -12.03 -13.45
C TYR A 457 -7.54 -11.47 -14.37
N THR A 458 -8.34 -12.37 -14.92
CA THR A 458 -9.54 -12.02 -15.69
C THR A 458 -10.79 -12.00 -14.79
N PRO A 459 -11.76 -11.10 -15.06
CA PRO A 459 -13.01 -11.01 -14.31
C PRO A 459 -14.12 -11.94 -14.83
N PHE A 460 -13.92 -12.57 -15.99
CA PHE A 460 -14.99 -13.19 -16.79
C PHE A 460 -15.75 -14.31 -16.07
N SER A 461 -15.05 -15.18 -15.33
CA SER A 461 -15.71 -16.25 -14.57
C SER A 461 -16.50 -15.74 -13.35
N SER A 462 -16.25 -14.51 -12.88
CA SER A 462 -17.04 -13.89 -11.82
C SER A 462 -18.40 -13.37 -12.31
N LEU A 463 -18.68 -13.45 -13.61
CA LEU A 463 -19.91 -12.99 -14.26
C LEU A 463 -20.70 -14.12 -14.93
N SER A 464 -20.17 -15.36 -14.95
CA SER A 464 -20.72 -16.47 -15.75
C SER A 464 -22.11 -16.93 -15.31
N PHE A 465 -22.54 -16.59 -14.10
CA PHE A 465 -23.88 -16.90 -13.61
C PHE A 465 -24.95 -15.95 -14.16
N LEU A 466 -24.58 -14.77 -14.69
CA LEU A 466 -25.53 -13.80 -15.22
C LEU A 466 -26.10 -14.26 -16.57
N PRO A 467 -27.40 -14.05 -16.83
CA PRO A 467 -28.03 -14.52 -18.06
C PRO A 467 -27.61 -13.66 -19.27
N SER A 468 -27.56 -14.26 -20.46
CA SER A 468 -27.10 -13.60 -21.69
C SER A 468 -27.82 -12.28 -22.03
N PRO A 469 -29.15 -12.13 -21.86
CA PRO A 469 -29.82 -10.84 -22.10
C PRO A 469 -29.30 -9.73 -21.18
N VAL A 470 -29.04 -10.04 -19.90
CA VAL A 470 -28.48 -9.10 -18.93
C VAL A 470 -27.05 -8.72 -19.32
N LEU A 471 -26.20 -9.70 -19.65
CA LEU A 471 -24.84 -9.44 -20.11
C LEU A 471 -24.81 -8.59 -21.38
N SER A 472 -25.77 -8.76 -22.29
CA SER A 472 -25.92 -7.94 -23.48
C SER A 472 -26.23 -6.48 -23.14
N THR A 473 -27.19 -6.23 -22.24
CA THR A 473 -27.52 -4.87 -21.78
C THR A 473 -26.34 -4.20 -21.08
N LEU A 474 -25.55 -4.96 -20.32
CA LEU A 474 -24.33 -4.46 -19.66
C LEU A 474 -23.14 -4.28 -20.61
N GLU A 475 -23.33 -4.53 -21.91
CA GLU A 475 -22.30 -4.51 -22.95
C GLU A 475 -21.07 -5.36 -22.59
N TYR A 476 -21.31 -6.57 -22.11
CA TYR A 476 -20.25 -7.46 -21.64
C TYR A 476 -19.18 -7.74 -22.71
N SER A 477 -17.92 -7.49 -22.36
CA SER A 477 -16.75 -7.80 -23.20
C SER A 477 -15.94 -8.96 -22.62
N THR A 478 -15.71 -9.99 -23.43
CA THR A 478 -14.85 -11.15 -23.08
C THR A 478 -13.38 -10.92 -23.39
N THR A 479 -13.04 -9.82 -24.07
CA THR A 479 -11.68 -9.51 -24.53
C THR A 479 -11.07 -8.33 -23.80
N ASP A 480 -11.87 -7.54 -23.08
CA ASP A 480 -11.37 -6.41 -22.30
C ASP A 480 -11.45 -6.65 -20.78
N PRO A 481 -10.35 -7.12 -20.16
CA PRO A 481 -10.28 -7.32 -18.72
C PRO A 481 -10.05 -6.02 -17.93
N PHE A 482 -10.13 -4.82 -18.53
CA PHE A 482 -10.10 -3.54 -17.79
C PHE A 482 -11.49 -2.96 -17.57
N ILE A 483 -12.36 -3.05 -18.58
CA ILE A 483 -13.75 -2.55 -18.54
C ILE A 483 -14.65 -3.65 -19.14
N PRO A 484 -14.89 -4.75 -18.41
CA PRO A 484 -15.67 -5.88 -18.91
C PRO A 484 -17.16 -5.57 -19.02
N LEU A 485 -17.66 -4.58 -18.28
CA LEU A 485 -19.05 -4.13 -18.26
C LEU A 485 -19.10 -2.61 -18.35
N ILE A 486 -20.16 -2.07 -18.96
CA ILE A 486 -20.47 -0.64 -18.94
C ILE A 486 -21.52 -0.41 -17.85
N LEU A 487 -21.13 0.27 -16.77
CA LEU A 487 -21.96 0.54 -15.60
C LEU A 487 -22.13 2.05 -15.39
N ASP A 488 -23.22 2.44 -14.75
CA ASP A 488 -23.45 3.80 -14.27
C ASP A 488 -23.52 3.83 -12.74
N GLY A 489 -23.75 5.03 -12.18
CA GLY A 489 -23.83 5.20 -10.74
C GLY A 489 -22.48 4.92 -10.07
N LYS A 490 -21.38 5.32 -10.73
CA LYS A 490 -20.00 5.11 -10.25
C LYS A 490 -19.69 3.63 -10.07
N GLY A 491 -20.08 2.84 -11.07
CA GLY A 491 -19.84 1.39 -11.14
C GLY A 491 -20.74 0.56 -10.24
N THR A 492 -21.96 1.02 -9.92
CA THR A 492 -22.88 0.31 -9.02
C THR A 492 -24.15 -0.19 -9.67
N SER A 493 -24.57 0.35 -10.80
CA SER A 493 -25.86 0.03 -11.39
C SER A 493 -25.84 0.09 -12.92
N HIS A 494 -26.97 -0.29 -13.53
CA HIS A 494 -27.29 0.06 -14.90
C HIS A 494 -28.75 0.52 -14.96
N ALA A 495 -29.03 1.71 -15.48
CA ALA A 495 -30.37 2.30 -15.42
C ALA A 495 -31.48 1.43 -16.03
N GLU A 496 -31.16 0.61 -17.05
CA GLU A 496 -32.12 -0.30 -17.70
C GLU A 496 -32.38 -1.59 -16.90
N ILE A 497 -31.58 -1.89 -15.87
CA ILE A 497 -31.71 -3.05 -15.00
C ILE A 497 -31.64 -2.58 -13.53
N PRO A 498 -32.65 -1.81 -13.07
CA PRO A 498 -32.59 -1.11 -11.78
C PRO A 498 -32.54 -2.05 -10.56
N ASP A 499 -32.92 -3.32 -10.74
CA ASP A 499 -32.92 -4.40 -9.75
C ASP A 499 -31.59 -5.17 -9.64
N LEU A 500 -30.59 -4.81 -10.47
CA LEU A 500 -29.24 -5.36 -10.45
C LEU A 500 -28.24 -4.33 -9.94
N GLY A 501 -27.45 -4.70 -8.93
CA GLY A 501 -26.39 -3.88 -8.36
C GLY A 501 -25.02 -4.55 -8.42
N PHE A 502 -23.98 -3.72 -8.37
CA PHE A 502 -22.57 -4.12 -8.30
C PHE A 502 -21.89 -3.38 -7.16
N VAL A 503 -21.08 -4.06 -6.36
CA VAL A 503 -20.24 -3.43 -5.34
C VAL A 503 -18.84 -4.01 -5.42
N GLY A 504 -17.83 -3.15 -5.58
CA GLY A 504 -16.43 -3.57 -5.69
C GLY A 504 -16.06 -4.31 -6.98
N PHE A 505 -16.94 -4.31 -8.00
CA PHE A 505 -16.68 -4.97 -9.29
C PHE A 505 -15.98 -4.04 -10.28
N TYR A 506 -14.71 -3.74 -10.02
CA TYR A 506 -13.84 -3.01 -10.94
C TYR A 506 -12.37 -3.37 -10.68
N ARG A 507 -11.48 -3.06 -11.64
CA ARG A 507 -10.06 -3.39 -11.53
C ARG A 507 -9.40 -2.62 -10.39
N GLY A 508 -9.14 -3.33 -9.29
CA GLY A 508 -8.55 -2.77 -8.07
C GLY A 508 -9.57 -2.03 -7.20
N PRO A 509 -10.40 -2.74 -6.44
CA PRO A 509 -11.42 -2.06 -5.65
C PRO A 509 -10.92 -1.58 -4.28
N TYR A 510 -11.26 -0.34 -3.91
CA TYR A 510 -10.95 0.28 -2.62
C TYR A 510 -12.05 0.01 -1.59
N TRP A 511 -11.69 -0.23 -0.33
CA TRP A 511 -12.68 -0.57 0.72
C TRP A 511 -13.63 0.58 1.03
N GLY A 512 -13.12 1.81 1.18
CA GLY A 512 -13.97 3.00 1.33
C GLY A 512 -14.93 3.18 0.17
N ALA A 513 -14.45 2.97 -1.06
CA ALA A 513 -15.30 3.06 -2.24
C ALA A 513 -16.35 1.95 -2.28
N MET A 514 -16.01 0.70 -1.92
CA MET A 514 -16.99 -0.39 -1.79
C MET A 514 -18.09 -0.03 -0.79
N GLU A 515 -17.71 0.53 0.36
CA GLU A 515 -18.66 0.96 1.39
C GLU A 515 -19.58 2.07 0.87
N MET A 516 -19.04 3.06 0.18
CA MET A 516 -19.83 4.14 -0.43
C MET A 516 -20.72 3.64 -1.57
N GLN A 517 -20.24 2.70 -2.39
CA GLN A 517 -21.01 2.04 -3.43
C GLN A 517 -22.19 1.27 -2.83
N ALA A 518 -21.97 0.50 -1.76
CA ALA A 518 -23.03 -0.20 -1.04
C ALA A 518 -24.09 0.76 -0.49
N ARG A 519 -23.67 1.89 0.12
CA ARG A 519 -24.58 2.93 0.63
C ARG A 519 -25.38 3.58 -0.49
N SER A 520 -24.74 3.94 -1.60
CA SER A 520 -25.39 4.57 -2.75
C SER A 520 -26.43 3.66 -3.40
N LEU A 521 -26.07 2.39 -3.61
CA LEU A 521 -26.98 1.38 -4.13
C LEU A 521 -28.18 1.15 -3.21
N ALA A 522 -27.93 0.97 -1.90
CA ALA A 522 -28.99 0.75 -0.93
C ALA A 522 -29.92 1.97 -0.80
N ASN A 523 -29.38 3.19 -0.83
CA ASN A 523 -30.16 4.42 -0.82
C ASN A 523 -31.05 4.52 -2.07
N THR A 524 -30.52 4.18 -3.24
CA THR A 524 -31.29 4.14 -4.50
C THR A 524 -32.48 3.19 -4.39
N TRP A 525 -32.27 1.99 -3.86
CA TRP A 525 -33.34 1.00 -3.66
C TRP A 525 -34.31 1.33 -2.52
N ALA A 526 -33.91 2.18 -1.58
CA ALA A 526 -34.79 2.61 -0.48
C ALA A 526 -35.69 3.79 -0.86
N LYS A 527 -35.30 4.61 -1.87
CA LYS A 527 -36.08 5.76 -2.35
C LYS A 527 -37.47 5.38 -2.86
N ASP A 528 -37.58 4.19 -3.47
CA ASP A 528 -38.83 3.70 -4.01
C ASP A 528 -39.00 2.22 -3.69
N LEU A 529 -39.74 1.95 -2.60
CA LEU A 529 -40.19 0.61 -2.23
C LEU A 529 -41.50 0.24 -2.95
N SER A 530 -41.84 0.90 -4.07
CA SER A 530 -42.96 0.49 -4.91
C SER A 530 -42.63 -0.77 -5.71
N PHE A 531 -43.66 -1.37 -6.31
CA PHE A 531 -43.53 -2.61 -7.08
C PHE A 531 -42.71 -2.48 -8.37
N THR A 532 -42.40 -1.25 -8.82
CA THR A 532 -41.80 -0.96 -10.13
C THR A 532 -40.28 -0.77 -10.11
N GLY A 533 -39.64 -0.84 -8.94
CA GLY A 533 -38.23 -0.53 -8.76
C GLY A 533 -37.95 0.98 -8.72
N PRO A 534 -36.69 1.40 -8.53
CA PRO A 534 -36.33 2.81 -8.41
C PRO A 534 -36.64 3.60 -9.69
N TYR A 535 -37.41 4.69 -9.53
CA TYR A 535 -37.61 5.69 -10.58
C TYR A 535 -36.46 6.70 -10.61
N PHE A 536 -35.97 7.01 -11.82
CA PHE A 536 -34.95 8.03 -12.05
C PHE A 536 -35.55 9.24 -12.75
N THR A 537 -35.17 10.44 -12.31
CA THR A 537 -35.48 11.69 -13.00
C THR A 537 -34.77 11.75 -14.36
N ASN A 538 -35.26 12.60 -15.29
CA ASN A 538 -34.60 12.79 -16.58
C ASN A 538 -33.16 13.30 -16.45
N GLU A 539 -32.89 14.09 -15.42
CA GLU A 539 -31.54 14.58 -15.11
C GLU A 539 -30.62 13.43 -14.68
N GLU A 540 -31.07 12.57 -13.74
CA GLU A 540 -30.33 11.38 -13.33
C GLU A 540 -30.08 10.42 -14.50
N LEU A 541 -31.06 10.22 -15.39
CA LEU A 541 -30.90 9.40 -16.59
C LEU A 541 -29.88 9.98 -17.57
N THR A 542 -29.85 11.30 -17.72
CA THR A 542 -28.87 12.00 -18.56
C THR A 542 -27.46 11.83 -17.99
N GLN A 543 -27.28 12.01 -16.68
CA GLN A 543 -26.00 11.84 -16.01
C GLN A 543 -25.50 10.39 -16.09
N LYS A 544 -26.38 9.41 -15.84
CA LYS A 544 -26.06 7.98 -15.98
C LYS A 544 -25.68 7.61 -17.41
N THR A 545 -26.36 8.17 -18.41
CA THR A 545 -26.01 7.97 -19.82
C THR A 545 -24.63 8.54 -20.14
N HIS A 546 -24.34 9.75 -19.70
CA HIS A 546 -23.03 10.38 -19.88
C HIS A 546 -21.89 9.55 -19.27
N GLU A 547 -22.08 9.01 -18.06
CA GLU A 547 -21.09 8.15 -17.41
C GLU A 547 -20.81 6.88 -18.25
N ARG A 548 -21.85 6.24 -18.79
CA ARG A 548 -21.70 5.07 -19.68
C ARG A 548 -20.95 5.43 -20.97
N ASP A 549 -21.20 6.61 -21.55
CA ASP A 549 -20.48 7.08 -22.74
C ASP A 549 -18.99 7.31 -22.47
N LEU A 550 -18.64 7.83 -21.29
CA LEU A 550 -17.24 7.95 -20.86
C LEU A 550 -16.57 6.58 -20.74
N LEU A 551 -17.25 5.57 -20.18
CA LEU A 551 -16.72 4.21 -20.10
C LEU A 551 -16.56 3.55 -21.48
N ARG A 552 -17.52 3.75 -22.40
CA ARG A 552 -17.41 3.27 -23.79
C ARG A 552 -16.21 3.90 -24.49
N THR A 553 -16.01 5.20 -24.28
CA THR A 553 -14.85 5.94 -24.81
C THR A 553 -13.54 5.37 -24.25
N LEU A 554 -13.48 5.14 -22.93
CA LEU A 554 -12.32 4.53 -22.27
C LEU A 554 -12.03 3.10 -22.71
N ARG A 555 -13.08 2.32 -23.03
CA ARG A 555 -12.97 0.94 -23.50
C ARG A 555 -12.41 0.88 -24.92
N ASN A 556 -12.89 1.77 -25.79
CA ASN A 556 -12.60 1.74 -27.23
C ASN A 556 -11.45 2.67 -27.67
N THR A 557 -10.85 3.42 -26.74
CA THR A 557 -9.77 4.36 -27.08
C THR A 557 -8.53 3.66 -27.63
N THR A 558 -7.89 4.30 -28.62
CA THR A 558 -6.55 3.92 -29.10
C THR A 558 -5.45 4.47 -28.21
N LEU A 559 -5.78 5.46 -27.36
CA LEU A 559 -4.83 6.04 -26.42
C LEU A 559 -4.46 5.03 -25.34
N PRO A 560 -3.25 5.14 -24.78
CA PRO A 560 -2.85 4.33 -23.64
C PRO A 560 -3.77 4.52 -22.44
N ARG A 561 -4.26 3.41 -21.89
CA ARG A 561 -5.14 3.42 -20.72
C ARG A 561 -4.34 3.57 -19.43
N SER A 562 -4.93 4.25 -18.46
CA SER A 562 -4.43 4.26 -17.08
C SER A 562 -4.36 2.83 -16.53
N GLN A 563 -3.53 2.63 -15.51
CA GLN A 563 -3.46 1.32 -14.85
C GLN A 563 -4.82 0.92 -14.25
N PHE A 564 -5.54 1.84 -13.62
CA PHE A 564 -6.84 1.57 -12.99
C PHE A 564 -7.91 2.50 -13.59
N PRO A 565 -8.92 1.96 -14.30
CA PRO A 565 -9.97 2.77 -14.93
C PRO A 565 -10.77 3.61 -13.93
N MET A 566 -10.97 3.10 -12.71
CA MET A 566 -11.63 3.79 -11.60
C MET A 566 -10.61 4.15 -10.49
N GLY A 567 -9.43 4.60 -10.89
CA GLY A 567 -8.32 4.87 -9.96
C GLY A 567 -8.48 6.14 -9.12
N ASP A 568 -9.49 6.98 -9.35
CA ASP A 568 -9.72 8.22 -8.58
C ASP A 568 -10.45 8.00 -7.25
N TYR A 569 -9.74 7.39 -6.29
CA TYR A 569 -10.27 7.12 -4.95
C TYR A 569 -10.78 8.36 -4.22
N VAL A 570 -9.99 9.44 -4.17
CA VAL A 570 -10.35 10.67 -3.45
C VAL A 570 -11.59 11.32 -4.07
N GLY A 571 -11.63 11.46 -5.40
CA GLY A 571 -12.79 12.01 -6.10
C GLY A 571 -14.03 11.13 -5.96
N LEU A 572 -13.87 9.81 -5.99
CA LEU A 572 -14.96 8.86 -5.80
C LEU A 572 -15.57 8.95 -4.39
N MET A 573 -14.72 9.01 -3.36
CA MET A 573 -15.15 9.16 -1.96
C MET A 573 -15.86 10.49 -1.72
N GLU A 574 -15.28 11.62 -2.16
CA GLU A 574 -15.85 12.95 -1.98
C GLU A 574 -17.17 13.11 -2.75
N THR A 575 -17.25 12.61 -4.00
CA THR A 575 -18.48 12.68 -4.80
C THR A 575 -19.60 11.83 -4.19
N LEU A 576 -19.32 10.57 -3.82
CA LEU A 576 -20.33 9.70 -3.20
C LEU A 576 -20.77 10.23 -1.82
N ALA A 577 -19.85 10.74 -1.01
CA ALA A 577 -20.18 11.33 0.28
C ALA A 577 -21.14 12.51 0.13
N ARG A 578 -20.87 13.40 -0.83
CA ARG A 578 -21.74 14.54 -1.15
C ARG A 578 -23.13 14.09 -1.62
N GLU A 579 -23.21 13.16 -2.56
CA GLU A 579 -24.49 12.63 -3.07
C GLU A 579 -25.34 11.95 -1.98
N LEU A 580 -24.67 11.34 -0.99
CA LEU A 580 -25.31 10.69 0.15
C LEU A 580 -25.51 11.64 1.35
N ASN A 581 -25.14 12.91 1.23
CA ASN A 581 -25.15 13.89 2.32
C ASN A 581 -24.39 13.43 3.58
N ILE A 582 -23.25 12.75 3.38
CA ILE A 582 -22.37 12.28 4.44
C ILE A 582 -21.27 13.34 4.66
N PRO A 583 -21.24 14.00 5.82
CA PRO A 583 -20.21 15.00 6.10
C PRO A 583 -18.86 14.33 6.36
N ARG A 584 -17.79 15.08 6.11
CA ARG A 584 -16.42 14.68 6.44
C ARG A 584 -16.07 15.08 7.86
N ALA A 585 -15.63 14.12 8.67
CA ALA A 585 -15.14 14.36 10.01
C ALA A 585 -13.75 15.03 9.99
N PRO A 586 -13.49 15.99 10.90
CA PRO A 586 -12.16 16.55 11.06
C PRO A 586 -11.20 15.54 11.72
N ILE A 587 -9.91 15.71 11.49
CA ILE A 587 -8.89 14.95 12.21
C ILE A 587 -8.65 15.67 13.54
N PRO A 588 -8.77 15.00 14.71
CA PRO A 588 -8.56 15.63 16.01
C PRO A 588 -7.18 16.31 16.10
N SER A 589 -7.10 17.52 16.67
CA SER A 589 -5.84 18.24 16.91
C SER A 589 -5.51 18.30 18.40
N SER A 590 -4.22 18.44 18.75
CA SER A 590 -3.78 18.54 20.15
C SER A 590 -4.26 19.81 20.88
N THR A 591 -4.75 20.81 20.16
CA THR A 591 -5.23 22.11 20.69
C THR A 591 -6.73 22.19 20.87
N THR A 592 -7.52 21.21 20.41
CA THR A 592 -8.96 21.15 20.70
C THR A 592 -9.15 20.50 22.07
N SER A 593 -9.57 21.29 23.05
CA SER A 593 -9.88 20.81 24.40
C SER A 593 -10.98 19.75 24.36
N TYR A 594 -10.85 18.76 25.24
CA TYR A 594 -11.65 17.54 25.38
C TYR A 594 -13.16 17.74 25.71
N GLN A 595 -13.77 18.86 25.35
CA GLN A 595 -15.17 19.17 25.66
C GLN A 595 -15.99 19.72 24.50
N THR A 596 -15.41 19.97 23.32
CA THR A 596 -16.19 20.36 22.13
C THR A 596 -16.30 19.19 21.16
N ASN A 597 -17.55 18.76 20.92
CA ASN A 597 -17.87 17.77 19.91
C ASN A 597 -17.32 18.26 18.55
N PRO A 598 -16.44 17.49 17.84
CA PRO A 598 -15.80 17.91 16.58
C PRO A 598 -16.79 18.28 15.46
N TYR A 599 -18.07 18.03 15.68
CA TYR A 599 -19.16 18.22 14.72
C TYR A 599 -20.08 19.43 15.03
N ASN A 600 -19.76 20.27 16.02
CA ASN A 600 -20.66 21.34 16.50
C ASN A 600 -20.19 22.77 16.16
N ASN A 601 -19.64 23.00 14.95
CA ASN A 601 -19.37 24.34 14.44
C ASN A 601 -20.48 24.78 13.48
N ASN A 602 -21.53 25.40 14.03
CA ASN A 602 -22.69 25.93 13.28
C ASN A 602 -22.40 27.24 12.52
N ASN A 603 -21.17 27.47 12.02
CA ASN A 603 -20.84 28.65 11.23
C ASN A 603 -20.47 28.25 9.79
N PRO A 604 -21.39 28.42 8.81
CA PRO A 604 -21.15 28.08 7.40
C PRO A 604 -20.22 29.06 6.66
N THR A 605 -19.60 30.02 7.36
CA THR A 605 -18.96 31.20 6.73
C THR A 605 -17.43 31.25 6.85
N HIS A 606 -16.76 30.17 7.27
CA HIS A 606 -15.29 30.05 7.22
C HIS A 606 -14.90 28.64 6.75
N ASN A 607 -14.97 28.41 5.43
CA ASN A 607 -15.17 27.07 4.87
C ASN A 607 -13.94 26.35 4.30
N ASP A 608 -12.69 26.78 4.51
CA ASP A 608 -11.54 26.08 3.91
C ASP A 608 -10.43 25.62 4.88
N THR A 609 -10.30 26.18 6.09
CA THR A 609 -9.07 26.00 6.90
C THR A 609 -9.10 24.86 7.92
N ILE A 610 -10.24 24.19 8.15
CA ILE A 610 -10.39 23.18 9.23
C ILE A 610 -10.43 21.74 8.67
N ASN A 611 -10.42 21.57 7.35
CA ASN A 611 -10.87 20.34 6.69
C ASN A 611 -9.80 19.67 5.79
N HIS A 612 -8.52 19.84 6.14
CA HIS A 612 -7.36 19.27 5.43
C HIS A 612 -7.05 17.81 5.82
N GLY A 613 -6.09 17.19 5.14
CA GLY A 613 -5.57 15.85 5.43
C GLY A 613 -6.16 14.73 4.58
N PRO A 614 -5.75 13.46 4.84
CA PRO A 614 -6.06 12.33 3.97
C PRO A 614 -7.55 11.94 3.98
N VAL A 615 -8.04 11.53 2.81
CA VAL A 615 -9.34 10.87 2.63
C VAL A 615 -9.25 9.41 3.04
N LEU A 616 -10.08 8.98 3.98
CA LEU A 616 -10.16 7.59 4.46
C LEU A 616 -11.56 7.28 5.03
N PRO A 617 -11.97 6.01 5.10
CA PRO A 617 -13.35 5.61 5.37
C PRO A 617 -13.91 6.16 6.69
N SER A 618 -13.15 6.07 7.79
CA SER A 618 -13.61 6.52 9.12
C SER A 618 -13.84 8.02 9.25
N ARG A 619 -13.53 8.83 8.22
CA ARG A 619 -13.93 10.23 8.16
C ARG A 619 -15.35 10.43 7.61
N TYR A 620 -16.00 9.39 7.09
CA TYR A 620 -17.31 9.51 6.44
C TYR A 620 -18.33 8.57 7.10
N ILE A 621 -18.81 8.98 8.27
CA ILE A 621 -19.85 8.28 9.03
C ILE A 621 -21.21 8.94 8.76
N PRO A 622 -22.24 8.20 8.31
CA PRO A 622 -23.55 8.78 8.03
C PRO A 622 -24.33 9.10 9.32
N THR A 623 -25.26 10.06 9.22
CA THR A 623 -26.27 10.33 10.25
C THR A 623 -27.30 9.19 10.29
N PRO A 624 -27.81 8.75 11.46
CA PRO A 624 -27.60 9.31 12.81
C PRO A 624 -26.33 8.84 13.53
N TYR A 625 -25.54 7.90 12.98
CA TYR A 625 -24.37 7.35 13.67
C TYR A 625 -23.29 8.39 13.99
N LEU A 626 -23.24 9.48 13.22
CA LEU A 626 -22.32 10.60 13.46
C LEU A 626 -22.67 11.40 14.73
N PHE A 627 -23.96 11.53 15.05
CA PHE A 627 -24.47 12.30 16.19
C PHE A 627 -25.35 11.38 17.06
N PRO A 628 -24.75 10.41 17.78
CA PRO A 628 -25.53 9.58 18.68
C PRO A 628 -26.19 10.48 19.73
N THR A 629 -27.53 10.53 19.74
CA THR A 629 -28.25 11.08 20.88
C THR A 629 -27.92 10.21 22.09
N PRO A 630 -27.54 10.79 23.24
CA PRO A 630 -27.21 9.98 24.40
C PRO A 630 -28.50 9.33 24.89
N THR A 631 -28.66 8.01 24.66
CA THR A 631 -28.88 6.98 25.70
C THR A 631 -29.57 5.67 25.29
N THR A 632 -29.83 5.34 24.00
CA THR A 632 -30.47 4.02 23.71
C THR A 632 -29.93 3.18 22.55
N ASP A 633 -29.24 3.74 21.54
CA ASP A 633 -28.74 2.92 20.42
C ASP A 633 -27.29 2.42 20.63
N ARG A 634 -27.16 1.10 20.87
CA ARG A 634 -25.87 0.42 21.04
C ARG A 634 -25.01 0.47 19.77
N LEU A 635 -25.63 0.42 18.59
CA LEU A 635 -24.91 0.39 17.32
C LEU A 635 -24.24 1.75 17.05
N SER A 636 -24.99 2.85 17.16
CA SER A 636 -24.42 4.21 17.02
C SER A 636 -23.26 4.45 18.00
N THR A 637 -23.39 3.99 19.25
CA THR A 637 -22.33 4.12 20.27
C THR A 637 -21.07 3.33 19.88
N LEU A 638 -21.23 2.11 19.37
CA LEU A 638 -20.10 1.30 18.87
C LEU A 638 -19.41 2.01 17.70
N ILE A 639 -20.14 2.40 16.66
CA ILE A 639 -19.60 3.05 15.46
C ILE A 639 -18.84 4.34 15.82
N ALA A 640 -19.39 5.17 16.71
CA ALA A 640 -18.73 6.40 17.17
C ALA A 640 -17.42 6.11 17.93
N ARG A 641 -17.37 5.05 18.75
CA ARG A 641 -16.17 4.63 19.45
C ARG A 641 -15.09 4.13 18.49
N GLU A 642 -15.46 3.28 17.54
CA GLU A 642 -14.53 2.70 16.56
C GLU A 642 -13.93 3.78 15.64
N SER A 643 -14.76 4.68 15.11
CA SER A 643 -14.29 5.81 14.29
C SER A 643 -13.37 6.74 15.09
N THR A 644 -13.73 7.09 16.33
CA THR A 644 -12.89 7.91 17.22
C THR A 644 -11.53 7.26 17.50
N THR A 645 -11.51 5.93 17.70
CA THR A 645 -10.28 5.17 17.92
C THR A 645 -9.36 5.26 16.70
N THR A 646 -9.92 5.05 15.51
CA THR A 646 -9.20 5.16 14.24
C THR A 646 -8.64 6.57 14.02
N LEU A 647 -9.43 7.62 14.23
CA LEU A 647 -9.00 9.02 14.02
C LEU A 647 -7.93 9.47 15.02
N LYS A 648 -7.99 9.02 16.28
CA LYS A 648 -6.91 9.26 17.26
C LYS A 648 -5.62 8.58 16.83
N SER A 649 -5.71 7.37 16.31
CA SER A 649 -4.56 6.61 15.83
C SER A 649 -3.95 7.20 14.57
N LEU A 650 -4.79 7.70 13.66
CA LEU A 650 -4.37 8.48 12.50
C LEU A 650 -3.61 9.73 12.94
N HIS A 651 -4.16 10.52 13.87
CA HIS A 651 -3.51 11.73 14.36
C HIS A 651 -2.09 11.46 14.90
N ARG A 652 -1.92 10.37 15.66
CA ARG A 652 -0.60 9.91 16.14
C ARG A 652 0.34 9.51 15.02
N THR A 653 -0.18 8.97 13.91
CA THR A 653 0.65 8.55 12.76
C THR A 653 1.12 9.74 11.94
N ILE A 654 0.24 10.73 11.72
CA ILE A 654 0.55 11.90 10.90
C ILE A 654 1.33 13.00 11.64
N THR A 655 1.44 12.88 12.97
CA THR A 655 2.18 13.79 13.85
C THR A 655 3.34 13.05 14.52
N PRO A 656 4.41 12.71 13.78
CA PRO A 656 5.58 12.05 14.33
C PRO A 656 6.24 12.92 15.40
N SER A 657 6.74 12.27 16.45
CA SER A 657 7.54 12.92 17.48
C SER A 657 8.73 12.03 17.85
N PRO A 658 9.76 12.55 18.52
CA PRO A 658 10.88 11.72 18.97
C PRO A 658 10.46 10.55 19.87
N THR A 659 9.30 10.68 20.55
CA THR A 659 8.70 9.66 21.41
C THR A 659 7.58 8.86 20.72
N ASN A 660 7.23 9.20 19.47
CA ASN A 660 6.07 8.67 18.75
C ASN A 660 6.44 8.28 17.31
N TYR A 661 6.59 6.97 17.09
CA TYR A 661 6.64 6.25 15.81
C TYR A 661 7.25 6.97 14.60
N ASN A 662 8.56 7.27 14.61
CA ASN A 662 9.28 7.52 13.36
C ASN A 662 9.60 6.22 12.59
N LEU A 663 8.62 5.31 12.54
CA LEU A 663 8.71 4.00 11.93
C LEU A 663 8.94 4.12 10.42
N GLY A 664 8.23 5.04 9.77
CA GLY A 664 8.36 5.27 8.33
C GLY A 664 9.78 5.67 7.93
N MET A 665 10.45 6.49 8.76
CA MET A 665 11.85 6.83 8.54
C MET A 665 12.77 5.63 8.77
N GLY A 666 12.55 4.86 9.83
CA GLY A 666 13.32 3.63 10.09
C GLY A 666 13.22 2.64 8.93
N MET A 667 12.02 2.43 8.39
CA MET A 667 11.81 1.60 7.20
C MET A 667 12.50 2.16 5.96
N ALA A 668 12.42 3.47 5.73
CA ALA A 668 13.05 4.13 4.60
C ALA A 668 14.58 4.04 4.64
N ILE A 669 15.19 4.29 5.79
CA ILE A 669 16.63 4.13 6.01
C ILE A 669 17.03 2.68 5.82
N PHE A 670 16.34 1.73 6.47
CA PHE A 670 16.69 0.32 6.36
C PHE A 670 16.64 -0.16 4.91
N ARG A 671 15.56 0.14 4.16
CA ARG A 671 15.50 -0.13 2.72
C ARG A 671 16.73 0.43 2.00
N ALA A 672 17.01 1.71 2.21
CA ALA A 672 18.08 2.41 1.51
C ALA A 672 19.48 1.94 1.88
N LEU A 673 19.68 1.13 2.93
CA LEU A 673 20.98 0.53 3.24
C LEU A 673 21.36 -0.60 2.27
N HIS A 674 20.39 -1.25 1.62
CA HIS A 674 20.62 -2.39 0.74
C HIS A 674 21.66 -2.07 -0.35
N GLY A 675 22.57 -3.02 -0.58
CA GLY A 675 23.53 -2.99 -1.66
C GLY A 675 24.90 -2.57 -1.19
N GLN A 676 25.71 -2.15 -2.15
CA GLN A 676 27.12 -1.84 -1.96
C GLN A 676 27.34 -0.38 -1.57
N TRP A 677 28.32 -0.15 -0.70
CA TRP A 677 28.78 1.15 -0.23
C TRP A 677 30.29 1.19 -0.22
N THR A 678 30.87 2.32 -0.63
CA THR A 678 32.26 2.62 -0.31
C THR A 678 32.32 3.22 1.08
N TYR A 679 33.29 2.84 1.90
CA TYR A 679 33.45 3.42 3.23
C TYR A 679 34.87 3.90 3.51
N THR A 680 34.96 4.90 4.37
CA THR A 680 36.21 5.41 4.95
C THR A 680 36.06 5.40 6.46
N ARG A 681 37.00 4.77 7.16
CA ARG A 681 37.03 4.66 8.61
C ARG A 681 38.28 5.33 9.17
N THR A 682 38.09 6.29 10.05
CA THR A 682 39.16 6.98 10.77
C THR A 682 39.04 6.69 12.26
N VAL A 683 40.12 6.27 12.88
CA VAL A 683 40.21 6.06 14.33
C VAL A 683 41.12 7.12 14.92
N THR A 684 40.61 7.85 15.91
CA THR A 684 41.31 8.99 16.53
C THR A 684 41.41 8.78 18.03
N HIS A 685 42.62 8.94 18.58
CA HIS A 685 42.82 8.97 20.03
C HIS A 685 42.48 10.36 20.57
N ILE A 686 41.73 10.42 21.66
CA ILE A 686 41.38 11.63 22.39
C ILE A 686 42.06 11.57 23.76
N LEU A 687 43.01 12.49 24.01
CA LEU A 687 43.66 12.62 25.32
C LEU A 687 42.83 13.51 26.25
N PRO A 688 42.75 13.21 27.56
CA PRO A 688 42.13 14.10 28.54
C PRO A 688 42.93 15.42 28.66
N SER A 689 42.24 16.51 28.99
CA SER A 689 42.86 17.82 29.22
C SER A 689 43.78 17.79 30.45
N PRO A 690 45.02 18.32 30.38
CA PRO A 690 45.87 18.46 31.56
C PRO A 690 45.50 19.72 32.37
N SER A 691 44.25 19.84 32.85
CA SER A 691 43.86 20.72 33.97
C SER A 691 42.34 20.72 34.20
N PRO A 692 41.84 20.43 35.41
CA PRO A 692 40.46 20.69 35.78
C PRO A 692 40.31 22.13 36.29
N SER A 693 39.61 22.99 35.54
CA SER A 693 39.00 24.20 36.12
C SER A 693 37.51 23.93 36.39
N PRO A 694 36.93 24.34 37.52
CA PRO A 694 35.64 23.81 38.00
C PRO A 694 34.39 24.29 37.24
N THR A 695 34.53 25.05 36.15
CA THR A 695 33.41 25.80 35.55
C THR A 695 33.27 25.66 34.03
N SER A 696 33.95 24.71 33.39
CA SER A 696 33.74 24.43 31.95
C SER A 696 33.78 22.94 31.62
N LEU A 697 32.84 22.48 30.78
CA LEU A 697 32.83 21.14 30.19
C LEU A 697 34.20 20.83 29.53
N PRO A 698 34.81 19.66 29.78
CA PRO A 698 36.11 19.32 29.23
C PRO A 698 36.05 19.28 27.70
N THR A 699 36.81 20.17 27.06
CA THR A 699 36.95 20.23 25.60
C THR A 699 38.26 19.54 25.22
N PRO A 700 38.27 18.52 24.35
CA PRO A 700 39.48 17.77 24.02
C PRO A 700 40.49 18.62 23.24
N THR A 701 41.73 18.74 23.73
CA THR A 701 42.75 19.67 23.23
C THR A 701 43.77 19.06 22.27
N ARG A 702 43.86 17.74 22.13
CA ARG A 702 44.78 17.09 21.18
C ARG A 702 44.19 15.79 20.63
N SER A 703 44.06 15.70 19.31
CA SER A 703 43.59 14.50 18.60
C SER A 703 44.66 14.04 17.62
N SER A 704 44.90 12.74 17.53
CA SER A 704 45.87 12.18 16.57
C SER A 704 45.23 10.98 15.87
N PRO A 705 45.17 10.98 14.52
CA PRO A 705 44.65 9.84 13.77
C PRO A 705 45.59 8.66 13.94
N ILE A 706 45.07 7.55 14.46
CA ILE A 706 45.78 6.29 14.69
C ILE A 706 45.76 5.43 13.42
N SER A 707 44.65 5.48 12.70
CA SER A 707 44.47 4.66 11.49
C SER A 707 43.41 5.22 10.56
N HIS A 708 43.58 4.87 9.29
CA HIS A 708 42.68 5.22 8.20
C HIS A 708 42.50 4.01 7.28
N VAL A 709 41.26 3.53 7.16
CA VAL A 709 40.89 2.38 6.32
C VAL A 709 39.90 2.82 5.27
N THR A 710 40.06 2.33 4.05
CA THR A 710 39.01 2.41 3.03
C THR A 710 38.65 1.02 2.53
N GLY A 711 37.39 0.83 2.19
CA GLY A 711 36.88 -0.47 1.78
C GLY A 711 35.51 -0.37 1.15
N THR A 712 34.94 -1.54 0.88
CA THR A 712 33.57 -1.72 0.44
C THR A 712 32.79 -2.45 1.52
N ALA A 713 31.60 -1.97 1.81
CA ALA A 713 30.63 -2.62 2.68
C ALA A 713 29.40 -3.01 1.86
N THR A 714 28.86 -4.20 2.06
CA THR A 714 27.66 -4.65 1.32
C THR A 714 26.60 -5.16 2.29
N PHE A 715 25.37 -4.69 2.09
CA PHE A 715 24.18 -5.16 2.81
C PHE A 715 23.41 -6.12 1.93
N HIS A 716 23.44 -7.41 2.27
CA HIS A 716 22.81 -8.49 1.52
C HIS A 716 21.47 -8.87 2.15
N PRO A 717 20.35 -8.76 1.42
CA PRO A 717 19.06 -9.17 1.93
C PRO A 717 18.98 -10.68 2.06
N ARG A 718 18.34 -11.16 3.13
CA ARG A 718 18.03 -12.58 3.28
C ARG A 718 16.71 -12.78 3.99
N ARG A 719 16.19 -14.01 3.93
CA ARG A 719 15.05 -14.43 4.75
C ARG A 719 15.31 -14.11 6.22
N THR A 720 14.31 -13.55 6.87
CA THR A 720 14.39 -13.21 8.29
C THR A 720 14.61 -14.48 9.11
N SER A 721 15.51 -14.41 10.09
CA SER A 721 15.79 -15.56 10.96
C SER A 721 14.66 -15.83 11.96
N SER A 722 13.68 -14.94 12.07
CA SER A 722 12.55 -15.03 12.98
C SER A 722 11.37 -14.22 12.44
N ILE A 723 10.15 -14.66 12.76
CA ILE A 723 8.90 -14.02 12.35
C ILE A 723 8.68 -12.63 12.98
N TRP A 724 9.46 -12.28 14.00
CA TRP A 724 9.38 -10.97 14.69
C TRP A 724 10.15 -9.86 13.98
N TYR A 725 10.95 -10.20 12.96
CA TYR A 725 11.68 -9.23 12.15
C TYR A 725 10.97 -9.03 10.83
N GLU A 726 10.90 -7.77 10.39
CA GLU A 726 10.33 -7.42 9.10
C GLU A 726 11.28 -7.76 7.95
N LYS A 727 12.55 -7.41 8.13
CA LYS A 727 13.61 -7.59 7.14
C LYS A 727 14.94 -7.83 7.84
N GLU A 728 15.84 -8.52 7.14
CA GLU A 728 17.14 -8.86 7.67
C GLU A 728 18.22 -8.76 6.59
N TYR A 729 19.29 -8.03 6.90
CA TYR A 729 20.46 -7.90 6.03
C TYR A 729 21.70 -8.50 6.72
N VAL A 730 22.50 -9.22 5.94
CA VAL A 730 23.89 -9.58 6.29
C VAL A 730 24.79 -8.46 5.79
N TYR A 731 25.52 -7.84 6.71
CA TYR A 731 26.49 -6.79 6.41
C TYR A 731 27.89 -7.38 6.37
N GLU A 732 28.64 -7.12 5.30
CA GLU A 732 30.01 -7.62 5.12
C GLU A 732 30.98 -6.52 4.63
N GLU A 733 32.16 -6.44 5.25
CA GLU A 733 33.24 -5.53 4.84
C GLU A 733 34.36 -6.24 4.06
N VAL A 734 34.84 -5.57 3.01
CA VAL A 734 36.05 -5.89 2.26
C VAL A 734 36.97 -4.68 2.30
N HIS A 735 38.18 -4.84 2.84
CA HIS A 735 39.17 -3.76 2.95
C HIS A 735 39.94 -3.61 1.63
N HIS A 736 40.14 -2.38 1.16
CA HIS A 736 40.96 -2.06 -0.01
C HIS A 736 42.33 -1.49 0.39
N THR A 737 42.35 -0.56 1.35
CA THR A 737 43.59 0.05 1.86
C THR A 737 43.55 0.21 3.37
N ASN A 738 44.71 0.02 4.01
CA ASN A 738 44.88 0.20 5.46
C ASN A 738 46.20 0.94 5.74
N THR A 739 46.10 2.12 6.34
CA THR A 739 47.25 2.90 6.78
C THR A 739 47.21 3.03 8.30
N ILE A 740 48.21 2.45 8.98
CA ILE A 740 48.38 2.50 10.43
C ILE A 740 49.58 3.41 10.73
N THR A 741 49.38 4.42 11.58
CA THR A 741 50.43 5.43 11.89
C THR A 741 51.20 5.14 13.18
N ASN A 742 50.76 4.18 14.01
CA ASN A 742 51.41 3.79 15.26
C ASN A 742 51.62 2.28 15.36
N ASN A 743 52.82 1.86 15.80
CA ASN A 743 53.24 0.45 15.97
C ASN A 743 52.60 -0.27 17.18
N ASP A 744 51.49 0.23 17.74
CA ASP A 744 50.77 -0.48 18.80
C ASP A 744 50.03 -1.68 18.19
N SER A 745 50.68 -2.84 18.29
CA SER A 745 50.33 -4.11 17.66
C SER A 745 49.03 -4.77 18.14
N ASN A 746 48.20 -4.08 18.95
CA ASN A 746 46.98 -4.63 19.55
C ASN A 746 45.67 -4.15 18.90
N ILE A 747 45.70 -3.27 17.89
CA ILE A 747 44.49 -2.90 17.13
C ILE A 747 44.38 -3.79 15.90
N GLU A 748 44.03 -5.06 16.11
CA GLU A 748 43.76 -5.98 15.00
C GLU A 748 42.47 -5.53 14.29
N MET A 749 42.62 -4.97 13.09
CA MET A 749 41.51 -4.43 12.30
C MET A 749 40.75 -5.56 11.61
N MET A 750 39.91 -6.25 12.37
CA MET A 750 39.08 -7.31 11.85
C MET A 750 38.03 -6.77 10.89
N LYS A 751 37.85 -7.46 9.75
CA LYS A 751 36.69 -7.26 8.87
C LYS A 751 35.43 -7.40 9.72
N LYS A 752 34.56 -6.40 9.65
CA LYS A 752 33.33 -6.43 10.43
C LYS A 752 32.24 -7.14 9.64
N ARG A 753 31.54 -8.05 10.33
CA ARG A 753 30.30 -8.66 9.85
C ARG A 753 29.22 -8.45 10.91
N TYR A 754 28.05 -8.03 10.44
CA TYR A 754 26.89 -7.76 11.30
C TYR A 754 25.62 -8.32 10.67
N ILE A 755 24.60 -8.52 11.51
CA ILE A 755 23.23 -8.75 11.05
C ILE A 755 22.39 -7.56 11.47
N TYR A 756 21.79 -6.91 10.47
CA TYR A 756 20.88 -5.78 10.64
C TYR A 756 19.45 -6.28 10.51
N ARG A 757 18.60 -5.98 11.48
CA ARG A 757 17.19 -6.41 11.51
C ARG A 757 16.26 -5.24 11.68
N LEU A 758 15.28 -5.13 10.79
CA LEU A 758 14.20 -4.16 10.90
C LEU A 758 13.10 -4.72 11.81
N THR A 759 12.62 -3.88 12.72
CA THR A 759 11.47 -4.21 13.59
C THR A 759 10.36 -3.18 13.44
N GLU A 760 9.12 -3.65 13.57
CA GLU A 760 7.92 -2.82 13.59
C GLU A 760 7.22 -2.90 14.96
N GLY A 761 6.22 -2.04 15.18
CA GLY A 761 5.26 -2.20 16.27
C GLY A 761 5.84 -1.80 17.63
N THR A 762 5.27 -2.36 18.70
CA THR A 762 5.67 -2.06 20.08
C THR A 762 7.10 -2.48 20.39
N TRP A 763 7.63 -3.47 19.67
CA TRP A 763 9.01 -3.94 19.84
C TRP A 763 10.03 -2.86 19.44
N SER A 764 9.79 -2.18 18.31
CA SER A 764 10.66 -1.10 17.84
C SER A 764 10.73 0.09 18.80
N LYS A 765 9.66 0.36 19.56
CA LYS A 765 9.64 1.43 20.57
C LYS A 765 10.60 1.18 21.72
N LYS A 766 10.70 -0.08 22.16
CA LYS A 766 11.53 -0.45 23.32
C LYS A 766 12.98 -0.62 22.90
N ASN A 767 13.21 -1.18 21.71
CA ASN A 767 14.52 -1.67 21.32
C ASN A 767 15.21 -0.85 20.22
N GLY A 768 14.52 0.08 19.55
CA GLY A 768 15.00 0.75 18.34
C GLY A 768 14.39 0.15 17.07
N GLN A 769 14.31 0.92 15.99
CA GLN A 769 13.74 0.46 14.71
C GLN A 769 14.65 -0.53 13.99
N ILE A 770 15.97 -0.34 14.11
CA ILE A 770 16.99 -1.21 13.47
C ILE A 770 17.83 -1.83 14.58
N LEU A 771 17.90 -3.17 14.62
CA LEU A 771 18.68 -3.93 15.59
C LEU A 771 19.94 -4.46 14.93
N ILE A 772 21.09 -4.26 15.57
CA ILE A 772 22.39 -4.67 15.05
C ILE A 772 22.97 -5.78 15.93
N TRP A 773 23.39 -6.86 15.30
CA TRP A 773 23.97 -8.04 15.94
C TRP A 773 25.36 -8.30 15.40
N ASN A 774 26.30 -8.61 16.29
CA ASN A 774 27.62 -9.09 15.90
C ASN A 774 27.52 -10.50 15.32
N VAL A 775 28.48 -10.85 14.48
CA VAL A 775 28.65 -12.21 13.97
C VAL A 775 29.94 -12.76 14.57
N ASP A 776 29.81 -13.70 15.53
CA ASP A 776 30.93 -14.07 16.41
C ASP A 776 31.77 -15.25 15.87
N ILE A 777 31.16 -16.26 15.25
CA ILE A 777 31.84 -17.51 14.83
C ILE A 777 31.40 -17.99 13.45
N ASP A 778 30.09 -17.98 13.15
CA ASP A 778 29.52 -18.42 11.88
C ASP A 778 29.00 -17.21 11.07
N PRO A 779 29.43 -16.99 9.81
CA PRO A 779 28.89 -15.96 8.91
C PRO A 779 27.36 -15.80 8.92
N PHE A 780 26.63 -16.88 9.17
CA PHE A 780 25.20 -16.95 8.93
C PHE A 780 24.34 -16.68 10.17
N HIS A 781 24.91 -16.74 11.38
CA HIS A 781 24.13 -16.63 12.62
C HIS A 781 24.41 -15.34 13.38
N ALA A 782 23.33 -14.79 13.97
CA ALA A 782 23.46 -13.67 14.90
C ALA A 782 24.14 -14.17 16.18
N GLY A 783 25.31 -13.61 16.48
CA GLY A 783 26.02 -13.80 17.73
C GLY A 783 25.45 -12.85 18.79
N LYS A 784 26.31 -12.06 19.42
CA LYS A 784 25.90 -11.13 20.47
C LYS A 784 25.14 -9.91 19.94
N PHE A 785 24.02 -9.57 20.58
CA PHE A 785 23.33 -8.29 20.34
C PHE A 785 24.27 -7.11 20.61
N SER A 786 24.42 -6.22 19.63
CA SER A 786 25.28 -5.04 19.75
C SER A 786 24.50 -3.89 20.36
N HIS A 787 23.52 -3.37 19.63
CA HIS A 787 22.64 -2.29 20.06
C HIS A 787 21.47 -2.13 19.08
N GLY A 788 20.43 -1.42 19.52
CA GLY A 788 19.39 -0.91 18.63
C GLY A 788 19.64 0.52 18.21
N VAL A 789 19.03 0.95 17.11
CA VAL A 789 19.12 2.30 16.55
C VAL A 789 17.76 2.98 16.63
N PHE A 790 17.68 4.09 17.37
CA PHE A 790 16.51 4.96 17.39
C PHE A 790 16.67 6.07 16.37
N VAL A 791 15.82 6.04 15.36
CA VAL A 791 15.83 7.00 14.27
C VAL A 791 15.10 8.28 14.68
N GLY A 792 15.82 9.40 14.71
CA GLY A 792 15.28 10.74 14.99
C GLY A 792 14.54 11.33 13.79
N LEU A 793 14.07 12.57 13.93
CA LEU A 793 13.31 13.28 12.88
C LEU A 793 14.21 13.67 11.69
N ALA A 794 13.63 13.85 10.50
CA ALA A 794 14.35 14.40 9.35
C ALA A 794 14.33 15.93 9.36
N GLU A 795 15.49 16.52 9.55
CA GLU A 795 15.69 17.96 9.51
C GLU A 795 16.01 18.38 8.08
N ARG A 796 15.20 19.28 7.49
CA ARG A 796 15.44 19.78 6.13
C ARG A 796 16.74 20.60 6.08
N ILE A 797 17.54 20.38 5.04
CA ILE A 797 18.74 21.20 4.81
C ILE A 797 18.29 22.52 4.17
N MET A 798 18.30 23.61 4.93
CA MET A 798 18.03 24.94 4.38
C MET A 798 19.22 25.36 3.48
N PRO A 799 18.99 25.88 2.26
CA PRO A 799 20.05 26.52 1.51
C PRO A 799 20.61 27.71 2.30
N PRO A 800 21.92 28.02 2.20
CA PRO A 800 22.48 29.20 2.85
C PRO A 800 21.75 30.45 2.36
N ALA A 801 21.43 31.36 3.28
CA ALA A 801 20.81 32.64 2.94
C ALA A 801 21.69 33.37 1.90
N PRO A 802 21.10 34.01 0.88
CA PRO A 802 21.87 34.81 -0.06
C PRO A 802 22.67 35.85 0.74
N ALA A 803 23.99 35.87 0.54
CA ALA A 803 24.84 36.89 1.12
C ALA A 803 24.30 38.25 0.65
N SER A 804 23.98 39.12 1.61
CA SER A 804 23.59 40.49 1.33
C SER A 804 24.75 41.21 0.63
N GLY A 805 24.56 41.57 -0.63
CA GLY A 805 25.49 42.41 -1.39
C GLY A 805 25.81 41.84 -2.77
N ASP A 806 24.94 42.09 -3.74
CA ASP A 806 25.22 43.00 -4.87
C ASP A 806 24.13 42.85 -5.94
N GLU A 807 23.77 43.98 -6.53
CA GLU A 807 22.66 44.19 -7.45
C GLU A 807 22.82 43.47 -8.80
N GLU A 808 21.66 43.19 -9.41
CA GLU A 808 21.42 43.00 -10.84
C GLU A 808 22.29 42.00 -11.62
N ASP A 809 21.73 40.79 -11.83
CA ASP A 809 21.67 40.26 -13.19
C ASP A 809 20.43 39.37 -13.37
N THR A 810 19.44 39.92 -14.07
CA THR A 810 18.21 39.26 -14.47
C THR A 810 18.40 38.64 -15.85
N ASN A 811 18.77 37.34 -15.90
CA ASN A 811 18.37 36.36 -16.93
C ASN A 811 19.31 35.14 -16.96
N THR A 812 19.18 34.25 -15.96
CA THR A 812 19.45 32.83 -16.15
C THR A 812 18.58 32.04 -15.18
N THR A 813 17.40 31.63 -15.61
CA THR A 813 16.67 30.51 -15.00
C THR A 813 17.48 29.24 -15.25
N SER A 814 18.42 28.95 -14.36
CA SER A 814 19.08 27.65 -14.31
C SER A 814 18.14 26.65 -13.62
N GLU A 815 17.87 25.54 -14.29
CA GLU A 815 17.07 24.40 -13.83
C GLU A 815 17.63 23.69 -12.58
N THR A 816 18.67 24.22 -11.94
CA THR A 816 19.38 23.61 -10.82
C THR A 816 18.81 23.96 -9.44
N GLY A 817 17.82 24.87 -9.35
CA GLY A 817 17.23 25.33 -8.09
C GLY A 817 16.27 24.35 -7.38
N ARG A 818 15.65 23.40 -8.12
CA ARG A 818 14.66 22.45 -7.54
C ARG A 818 15.28 21.24 -6.82
N GLY A 819 16.59 21.01 -6.95
CA GLY A 819 17.26 19.83 -6.37
C GLY A 819 17.52 19.90 -4.85
N ASN A 820 17.43 21.08 -4.23
CA ASN A 820 17.71 21.25 -2.79
C ASN A 820 16.48 21.03 -1.89
N GLU A 821 15.26 21.06 -2.42
CA GLU A 821 14.03 20.93 -1.63
C GLU A 821 13.80 19.50 -1.09
N SER A 822 14.44 18.49 -1.68
CA SER A 822 14.27 17.08 -1.33
C SER A 822 15.35 16.52 -0.39
N ARG A 823 16.24 17.37 0.14
CA ARG A 823 17.38 16.94 0.99
C ARG A 823 17.15 17.19 2.48
N TYR A 824 17.46 16.17 3.28
CA TYR A 824 17.33 16.22 4.74
C TYR A 824 18.39 15.38 5.45
N VAL A 825 18.62 15.71 6.71
CA VAL A 825 19.52 14.98 7.61
C VAL A 825 18.69 14.31 8.69
N VAL A 826 18.98 13.02 8.92
CA VAL A 826 18.38 12.26 10.01
C VAL A 826 19.48 11.87 10.97
N ARG A 827 19.34 12.26 12.23
CA ARG A 827 20.22 11.82 13.31
C ARG A 827 19.59 10.63 14.00
N ALA A 828 20.38 9.60 14.28
CA ALA A 828 19.96 8.46 15.06
C ALA A 828 21.00 8.14 16.13
N ALA A 829 20.55 7.57 17.25
CA ALA A 829 21.42 7.24 18.37
C ALA A 829 21.20 5.78 18.79
N ALA A 830 22.22 5.20 19.43
CA ALA A 830 22.08 3.91 20.06
C ALA A 830 20.98 3.94 21.14
N GLY A 831 20.09 2.96 21.05
CA GLY A 831 18.98 2.69 21.93
C GLY A 831 19.26 1.58 22.94
N ALA A 832 18.39 0.56 22.95
CA ALA A 832 18.50 -0.58 23.85
C ALA A 832 19.86 -1.29 23.75
N ARG A 833 20.36 -1.73 24.91
CA ARG A 833 21.64 -2.42 25.12
C ARG A 833 21.40 -3.71 25.93
N PRO A 834 22.25 -4.75 25.81
CA PRO A 834 22.12 -5.97 26.62
C PRO A 834 22.10 -5.70 28.13
N MET A 835 21.29 -6.44 28.92
CA MET A 835 21.15 -6.24 30.37
C MET A 835 22.45 -6.43 31.18
N ASP A 836 23.42 -7.22 30.70
CA ASP A 836 24.68 -7.47 31.41
C ASP A 836 25.70 -6.29 31.34
N ARG A 837 25.29 -5.11 30.83
CA ARG A 837 26.19 -3.99 30.48
C ARG A 837 25.79 -2.60 31.01
N GLU A 838 25.06 -2.50 32.11
CA GLU A 838 24.73 -1.20 32.76
C GLU A 838 25.91 -0.53 33.51
N LYS A 839 27.05 -0.26 32.85
CA LYS A 839 28.15 0.54 33.44
C LYS A 839 28.54 1.70 32.51
N GLU A 840 29.07 2.78 33.08
CA GLU A 840 29.62 4.00 32.43
C GLU A 840 30.75 3.76 31.38
N ARG A 841 31.02 2.51 31.00
CA ARG A 841 32.17 2.05 30.19
C ARG A 841 31.79 1.62 28.76
N ASP A 842 30.55 1.81 28.34
CA ASP A 842 30.05 1.30 27.06
C ASP A 842 30.25 2.26 25.87
N PRO A 843 30.45 1.73 24.64
CA PRO A 843 30.51 2.54 23.44
C PRO A 843 29.22 3.35 23.21
N LYS A 844 29.35 4.61 22.81
CA LYS A 844 28.23 5.45 22.34
C LYS A 844 28.24 5.48 20.81
N TYR A 845 27.11 5.11 20.20
CA TYR A 845 26.92 5.16 18.75
C TYR A 845 26.04 6.34 18.37
N GLU A 846 26.52 7.13 17.42
CA GLU A 846 25.80 8.21 16.78
C GLU A 846 25.80 7.95 15.26
N TYR A 847 24.64 8.10 14.64
CA TYR A 847 24.43 7.91 13.22
C TYR A 847 23.90 9.19 12.61
N VAL A 848 24.38 9.51 11.41
CA VAL A 848 23.85 10.62 10.62
C VAL A 848 23.62 10.12 9.20
N PHE A 849 22.36 10.16 8.76
CA PHE A 849 21.96 9.80 7.40
C PHE A 849 21.64 11.07 6.62
N ARG A 850 22.26 11.23 5.45
CA ARG A 850 21.92 12.28 4.49
C ARG A 850 21.03 11.66 3.44
N MET A 851 19.86 12.25 3.26
CA MET A 851 18.83 11.70 2.38
C MET A 851 18.48 12.67 1.27
N GLU A 852 18.10 12.12 0.12
CA GLU A 852 17.49 12.83 -1.00
C GLU A 852 16.26 12.06 -1.43
N GLY A 853 15.07 12.64 -1.21
CA GLY A 853 13.81 11.91 -1.31
C GLY A 853 13.89 10.58 -0.55
N VAL A 854 13.55 9.48 -1.17
CA VAL A 854 13.53 8.17 -0.48
C VAL A 854 14.89 7.47 -0.44
N SER A 855 15.99 8.09 -0.89
CA SER A 855 17.33 7.50 -0.89
C SER A 855 18.21 8.04 0.24
N VAL A 856 19.08 7.19 0.80
CA VAL A 856 20.26 7.62 1.55
C VAL A 856 21.40 7.80 0.55
N VAL A 857 22.01 8.99 0.54
CA VAL A 857 23.12 9.33 -0.38
C VAL A 857 24.49 9.18 0.29
N GLU A 858 24.56 9.48 1.58
CA GLU A 858 25.73 9.34 2.44
C GLU A 858 25.25 9.07 3.85
N TRP A 859 25.97 8.26 4.63
CA TRP A 859 25.73 8.17 6.06
C TRP A 859 27.02 7.94 6.82
N GLU A 860 27.02 8.28 8.10
CA GLU A 860 28.15 8.04 8.98
C GLU A 860 27.73 7.41 10.31
N CYS A 861 28.64 6.64 10.87
CA CYS A 861 28.57 6.08 12.21
C CYS A 861 29.79 6.53 13.01
N VAL A 862 29.54 7.20 14.13
CA VAL A 862 30.56 7.61 15.10
C VAL A 862 30.41 6.75 16.35
N VAL A 863 31.48 6.06 16.73
CA VAL A 863 31.58 5.24 17.94
C VAL A 863 32.57 5.89 18.89
N ARG A 864 32.16 6.16 20.13
CA ARG A 864 33.02 6.71 21.19
C ARG A 864 33.21 5.67 22.28
N GLU A 865 34.45 5.28 22.55
CA GLU A 865 34.86 4.28 23.55
C GLU A 865 35.80 4.92 24.58
N ASN A 866 35.72 4.51 25.85
CA ASN A 866 36.65 4.94 26.90
C ASN A 866 37.76 3.89 27.04
N VAL A 867 39.04 4.27 26.89
CA VAL A 867 40.19 3.36 27.03
C VAL A 867 40.78 3.51 28.42
N VAL A 868 40.99 2.41 29.16
CA VAL A 868 41.74 2.43 30.42
C VAL A 868 43.16 1.99 30.11
N GLY A 869 44.16 2.79 30.51
CA GLY A 869 45.55 2.32 30.48
C GLY A 869 45.73 1.23 31.53
N GLU A 870 46.36 0.10 31.17
CA GLU A 870 46.76 -0.91 32.13
C GLU A 870 47.69 -0.27 33.17
N GLY A 871 47.17 0.01 34.36
CA GLY A 871 47.97 0.40 35.50
C GLY A 871 48.85 -0.78 35.88
N GLY A 872 50.13 -0.71 35.51
CA GLY A 872 51.16 -1.61 36.02
C GLY A 872 51.06 -1.68 37.55
N SER A 873 51.21 -2.89 38.08
CA SER A 873 51.20 -3.20 39.51
C SER A 873 52.14 -2.30 40.30
N GLY A 874 51.62 -1.21 40.86
CA GLY A 874 52.35 -0.29 41.72
C GLY A 874 51.41 0.82 42.16
N GLY A 875 51.03 0.83 43.44
CA GLY A 875 50.05 1.75 44.00
C GLY A 875 50.35 3.21 43.65
N GLY A 876 49.50 3.79 42.80
CA GLY A 876 49.53 5.17 42.37
C GLY A 876 48.19 5.54 41.76
N VAL A 877 47.71 6.75 42.05
CA VAL A 877 46.41 7.31 41.65
C VAL A 877 46.11 7.02 40.17
N GLY A 878 44.92 6.48 39.88
CA GLY A 878 44.50 6.11 38.53
C GLY A 878 44.65 7.27 37.56
N VAL A 879 45.48 7.09 36.54
CA VAL A 879 45.59 8.01 35.42
C VAL A 879 44.30 7.87 34.58
N GLU A 880 43.58 8.97 34.37
CA GLU A 880 42.45 9.02 33.42
C GLU A 880 42.94 8.58 32.04
N GLY A 881 42.51 7.40 31.60
CA GLY A 881 42.82 6.90 30.26
C GLY A 881 42.08 7.68 29.18
N GLY A 882 42.72 7.87 28.02
CA GLY A 882 42.13 8.56 26.88
C GLY A 882 40.91 7.84 26.28
N GLY A 883 40.15 8.54 25.44
CA GLY A 883 39.03 7.97 24.68
C GLY A 883 39.41 7.64 23.25
N LEU A 884 38.76 6.63 22.66
CA LEU A 884 38.87 6.31 21.24
C LEU A 884 37.60 6.79 20.52
N VAL A 885 37.77 7.48 19.39
CA VAL A 885 36.65 7.82 18.50
C VAL A 885 36.88 7.20 17.13
N THR A 886 35.97 6.31 16.74
CA THR A 886 35.93 5.72 15.41
C THR A 886 34.83 6.38 14.60
N ARG A 887 35.18 7.04 13.50
CA ARG A 887 34.22 7.61 12.54
C ARG A 887 34.29 6.80 11.24
N THR A 888 33.18 6.19 10.85
CA THR A 888 33.04 5.52 9.56
C THR A 888 32.02 6.27 8.69
N VAL A 889 32.42 6.68 7.49
CA VAL A 889 31.56 7.38 6.52
C VAL A 889 31.35 6.47 5.31
N TYR A 890 30.11 6.31 4.89
CA TYR A 890 29.67 5.47 3.79
C TYR A 890 29.08 6.33 2.66
N ARG A 891 29.48 6.05 1.42
CA ARG A 891 29.03 6.74 0.21
C ARG A 891 28.64 5.73 -0.88
N ARG A 892 27.59 6.05 -1.63
CA ARG A 892 27.19 5.29 -2.81
C ARG A 892 27.99 5.67 -4.03
#